data_AF-A0A642V2P4-F1
#
_entry.id   AF-A0A642V2P4-F1
#
_cell.length_a   1.000
_cell.length_b   1.000
_cell.length_c   1.000
_cell.angle_alpha   90.00
_cell.angle_beta   90.00
_cell.angle_gamma   90.00
#
_symmetry.space_group_name_H-M   'P 1'
#
loop_
_entity.id
_entity.type
_entity.pdbx_description
1 polymer ?
#
loop_
_entity_poly.entity_id
_entity_poly.type
_entity_poly.pdbx_seq_one_letter_code
_entity_poly.pdbx_strand_id
1 'polypeptide(L)'
;MVLDFLCEDGEKFGMFFKRVLMLALDLIDSKSRSQLFSFLSNCFGSLHVAGLRKQVAPLISISIWSNLSDWRLNQVLDQNVLLKKAWKSANRKYDNADDDKKGEIEFHRSWLFKVTLKFINSCLKGVEDDVLFVEAFIEFLTRLLSQVPTRRYTNTLLHDLNVPAVASLARFDIAPFVELLNYYAYFPIDDYTGEALTEKDAWKRHCRTLWDLQELAYSERYKDKLSLLSLANFDSIQNRVDLEEHLSQLSTEELFELAGEVGIRTNYDGAVNMKRKFVVECFIQKYSKKKNPKTLIDDLDFLPREKDLFSPVCDRLLRHQGNLSPLPIHRLDQQYLTLEDFWTRMLFVERAEYFCRARRFIERNVRELKPQTITIQRRQKHNYDEDDRDIFDEDAGNEQIKDVKLGGSSEYALKVLNNPAVLEVGAPLVGETKPSFVRVEVDVDLGKYSKRVARQWENLEPGQLVYLMNLESPIPSASNTWERLGLKALRAAEVVAVLDGNSVPLHRGKKDEDEDSDDDENDGQRRRYKKLRRKIHVNIDAVQYGLEHENVLINHLNVISKPVEKDFSKRRLSWMRSKFSSGRLPEFITDAFLGFGAPDELGPCEKVDFMDTFKSVQQAKKAMGEGVNVETASDPPYIVEKKQLLSYHFPNTGPYDENCIKPTPHKFTDEQLEAIVKLVNPGFNLIDGVQGLEQATVCAQVLNIIYNSFPHERTLVVAKTSTAITELMQLLQKLNVDDKRVVRLDLLPNGPYYSETRRKLLEQVEKLSSSIGISGAHGDSCETAEHFYSVYIGPMMEKFQRDTEAGEEVEKSFPFTNYFNDVNTVFDENQSEEEKLQVANGYMYHVRKLFESVEFLRPFELVHTPRAQRKYLTESAGRIVFTTTKDDINATFDNVVFLQSNVQSDVEGVGATPTPHQLRRVIVVGDHQQQPVFSDDEMMQRSSLLERFIRQSPITRLPQRPTDHRVRSGLIEMVEPQEPSDRRVQQNAGFLYPLQLINVEEDEESENYLRGEYENIGEAEYLVSLYRYMRLLGYPREKIDLVATTKGQKKRIDQIAKQKCKEGFFGAPTVFTAAEYCGERCNDYVLVSLVRTKIVAAAAVSRQITALVSRCVKGMYIVGKKALFSEYSRLGHRPSSEKDDLLVVTGELYNKTRRKTSESPNATKMVGLEHLSAYVEEMTQQRLAYESRSGLR
;
A
#
# COMPACT_ATOMS: atom_id res chain seq x y z
N MET A 1 -21.10 -0.72 7.60
CA MET A 1 -22.19 0.09 7.02
C MET A 1 -23.53 -0.62 6.96
N VAL A 2 -23.70 -1.72 6.21
CA VAL A 2 -24.98 -2.48 6.19
C VAL A 2 -25.27 -3.10 7.56
N LEU A 3 -24.26 -3.68 8.22
CA LEU A 3 -24.40 -4.21 9.58
C LEU A 3 -24.67 -3.10 10.61
N ASP A 4 -24.09 -1.91 10.45
CA ASP A 4 -24.37 -0.78 11.34
C ASP A 4 -25.83 -0.34 11.24
N PHE A 5 -26.34 -0.22 10.01
CA PHE A 5 -27.75 0.07 9.74
C PHE A 5 -28.68 -1.03 10.31
N LEU A 6 -28.36 -2.30 10.06
CA LEU A 6 -29.13 -3.43 10.60
C LEU A 6 -29.13 -3.46 12.13
N CYS A 7 -28.09 -2.90 12.76
CA CYS A 7 -27.94 -2.83 14.22
C CYS A 7 -28.54 -1.55 14.83
N GLU A 8 -29.14 -0.63 14.05
CA GLU A 8 -29.85 0.54 14.58
C GLU A 8 -31.00 0.11 15.49
N ASP A 9 -31.75 -0.93 15.09
CA ASP A 9 -32.76 -1.59 15.91
C ASP A 9 -32.20 -2.90 16.49
N GLY A 10 -31.52 -2.78 17.64
CA GLY A 10 -30.81 -3.88 18.28
C GLY A 10 -31.71 -5.06 18.69
N GLU A 11 -32.99 -4.83 18.98
CA GLU A 11 -33.93 -5.90 19.37
C GLU A 11 -34.36 -6.74 18.16
N LYS A 12 -34.78 -6.09 17.06
CA LYS A 12 -35.14 -6.80 15.82
C LYS A 12 -33.94 -7.57 15.27
N PHE A 13 -32.76 -6.97 15.32
CA PHE A 13 -31.54 -7.64 14.90
C PHE A 13 -31.25 -8.88 15.77
N GLY A 14 -31.37 -8.77 17.10
CA GLY A 14 -31.20 -9.91 18.00
C GLY A 14 -32.15 -11.08 17.68
N MET A 15 -33.43 -10.79 17.43
CA MET A 15 -34.41 -11.81 17.03
C MET A 15 -34.07 -12.46 15.68
N PHE A 16 -33.69 -11.65 14.70
CA PHE A 16 -33.24 -12.13 13.39
C PHE A 16 -32.00 -13.02 13.52
N PHE A 17 -30.99 -12.56 14.27
CA PHE A 17 -29.74 -13.28 14.47
C PHE A 17 -29.99 -14.64 15.15
N LYS A 18 -30.83 -14.68 16.19
CA LYS A 18 -31.23 -15.95 16.83
C LYS A 18 -31.88 -16.92 15.85
N ARG A 19 -32.77 -16.44 14.97
CA ARG A 19 -33.38 -17.28 13.91
C ARG A 19 -32.35 -17.79 12.91
N VAL A 20 -31.37 -16.96 12.52
CA VAL A 20 -30.26 -17.39 11.66
C VAL A 20 -29.46 -18.53 12.30
N LEU A 21 -29.15 -18.44 13.60
CA LEU A 21 -28.43 -19.49 14.33
C LEU A 21 -29.20 -20.81 14.37
N MET A 22 -30.52 -20.75 14.56
CA MET A 22 -31.40 -21.92 14.52
C MET A 22 -31.47 -22.53 13.12
N LEU A 23 -31.65 -21.71 12.08
CA LEU A 23 -31.66 -22.18 10.69
C LEU A 23 -30.33 -22.81 10.28
N ALA A 24 -29.20 -22.27 10.74
CA ALA A 24 -27.87 -22.84 10.47
C ALA A 24 -27.71 -24.25 11.05
N LEU A 25 -28.44 -24.59 12.13
CA LEU A 25 -28.55 -25.95 12.63
C LEU A 25 -29.54 -26.77 11.78
N ASP A 26 -30.76 -26.30 11.59
CA ASP A 26 -31.87 -27.16 11.13
C ASP A 26 -31.97 -27.35 9.61
N LEU A 27 -31.41 -26.43 8.81
CA LEU A 27 -31.43 -26.53 7.35
C LEU A 27 -30.75 -27.80 6.86
N ILE A 28 -31.36 -28.51 5.91
CA ILE A 28 -30.80 -29.70 5.27
C ILE A 28 -30.01 -29.32 4.00
N ASP A 29 -30.47 -28.31 3.26
CA ASP A 29 -29.83 -27.84 2.02
C ASP A 29 -28.46 -27.19 2.27
N SER A 30 -27.42 -27.76 1.66
CA SER A 30 -26.02 -27.35 1.79
C SER A 30 -25.77 -25.94 1.24
N LYS A 31 -26.44 -25.56 0.14
CA LYS A 31 -26.26 -24.24 -0.48
C LYS A 31 -26.76 -23.11 0.42
N SER A 32 -27.98 -23.24 0.94
CA SER A 32 -28.56 -22.27 1.86
C SER A 32 -27.76 -22.20 3.16
N ARG A 33 -27.33 -23.36 3.68
CA ARG A 33 -26.50 -23.43 4.88
C ARG A 33 -25.14 -22.74 4.66
N SER A 34 -24.50 -22.94 3.52
CA SER A 34 -23.26 -22.24 3.12
C SER A 34 -23.44 -20.72 3.09
N GLN A 35 -24.56 -20.22 2.59
CA GLN A 35 -24.85 -18.78 2.57
C GLN A 35 -25.03 -18.22 3.99
N LEU A 36 -25.69 -18.96 4.88
CA LEU A 36 -25.80 -18.56 6.30
C LEU A 36 -24.43 -18.52 6.97
N PHE A 37 -23.55 -19.50 6.74
CA PHE A 37 -22.20 -19.46 7.29
C PHE A 37 -21.33 -18.35 6.70
N SER A 38 -21.54 -18.00 5.43
CA SER A 38 -20.90 -16.83 4.83
C SER A 38 -21.37 -15.53 5.52
N PHE A 39 -22.67 -15.41 5.81
CA PHE A 39 -23.21 -14.31 6.60
C PHE A 39 -22.64 -14.29 8.04
N LEU A 40 -22.65 -15.43 8.74
CA LEU A 40 -22.11 -15.55 10.09
C LEU A 40 -20.60 -15.23 10.13
N SER A 41 -19.82 -15.69 9.14
CA SER A 41 -18.40 -15.36 9.00
C SER A 41 -18.19 -13.84 8.92
N ASN A 42 -19.01 -13.14 8.13
CA ASN A 42 -18.97 -11.67 8.07
C ASN A 42 -19.40 -11.00 9.39
N CYS A 43 -20.38 -11.56 10.09
CA CYS A 43 -20.80 -11.07 11.41
C CYS A 43 -19.67 -11.19 12.44
N PHE A 44 -19.09 -12.38 12.57
CA PHE A 44 -17.98 -12.63 13.50
C PHE A 44 -16.71 -11.88 13.07
N GLY A 45 -16.55 -11.55 11.79
CA GLY A 45 -15.49 -10.66 11.30
C GLY A 45 -15.68 -9.17 11.67
N SER A 46 -16.88 -8.78 12.12
CA SER A 46 -17.27 -7.38 12.31
C SER A 46 -17.48 -7.00 13.79
N LEU A 47 -16.62 -7.50 14.69
CA LEU A 47 -16.76 -7.29 16.14
C LEU A 47 -16.70 -5.82 16.60
N HIS A 48 -16.21 -4.91 15.75
CA HIS A 48 -16.23 -3.47 16.01
C HIS A 48 -17.66 -2.92 16.17
N VAL A 49 -18.66 -3.52 15.51
CA VAL A 49 -20.07 -3.11 15.63
C VAL A 49 -20.61 -3.54 17.00
N ALA A 50 -20.88 -2.57 17.88
CA ALA A 50 -21.24 -2.83 19.27
C ALA A 50 -22.52 -3.67 19.43
N GLY A 51 -23.55 -3.40 18.62
CA GLY A 51 -24.82 -4.17 18.63
C GLY A 51 -24.62 -5.64 18.29
N LEU A 52 -23.79 -5.91 17.28
CA LEU A 52 -23.45 -7.27 16.85
C LEU A 52 -22.58 -8.01 17.87
N ARG A 53 -21.60 -7.32 18.46
CA ARG A 53 -20.71 -7.88 19.49
C ARG A 53 -21.49 -8.44 20.68
N LYS A 54 -22.58 -7.77 21.08
CA LYS A 54 -23.49 -8.24 22.14
C LYS A 54 -24.15 -9.57 21.79
N GLN A 55 -24.52 -9.79 20.53
CA GLN A 55 -25.16 -11.03 20.07
C GLN A 55 -24.15 -12.18 19.89
N VAL A 56 -22.93 -11.86 19.46
CA VAL A 56 -21.88 -12.84 19.17
C VAL A 56 -21.16 -13.34 20.43
N ALA A 57 -20.86 -12.44 21.38
CA ALA A 57 -20.02 -12.77 22.55
C ALA A 57 -20.50 -13.98 23.38
N PRO A 58 -21.81 -14.21 23.61
CA PRO A 58 -22.28 -15.39 24.34
C PRO A 58 -21.88 -16.73 23.68
N LEU A 59 -21.85 -16.78 22.34
CA LEU A 59 -21.59 -17.98 21.52
C LEU A 59 -20.13 -18.45 21.53
N ILE A 60 -19.22 -17.59 21.99
CA ILE A 60 -17.76 -17.82 22.02
C ILE A 60 -17.18 -17.59 23.42
N SER A 61 -18.04 -17.52 24.44
CA SER A 61 -17.62 -17.32 25.83
C SER A 61 -17.03 -18.61 26.43
N ILE A 62 -16.37 -18.51 27.59
CA ILE A 62 -15.88 -19.67 28.35
C ILE A 62 -16.98 -20.72 28.62
N SER A 63 -18.25 -20.31 28.58
CA SER A 63 -19.40 -21.20 28.78
C SER A 63 -19.43 -22.37 27.79
N ILE A 64 -18.90 -22.21 26.57
CA ILE A 64 -18.86 -23.30 25.56
C ILE A 64 -18.05 -24.51 26.03
N TRP A 65 -17.20 -24.34 27.05
CA TRP A 65 -16.42 -25.42 27.65
C TRP A 65 -17.27 -26.45 28.41
N SER A 66 -18.57 -26.22 28.57
CA SER A 66 -19.50 -27.26 29.03
C SER A 66 -19.57 -28.47 28.10
N ASN A 67 -19.04 -28.36 26.87
CA ASN A 67 -19.00 -29.45 25.91
C ASN A 67 -17.58 -30.06 25.73
N LEU A 68 -16.58 -29.62 26.50
CA LEU A 68 -15.25 -30.23 26.50
C LEU A 68 -15.30 -31.63 27.14
N SER A 69 -14.37 -32.49 26.76
CA SER A 69 -14.09 -33.69 27.55
C SER A 69 -13.60 -33.33 28.95
N ASP A 70 -13.93 -34.16 29.96
CA ASP A 70 -13.48 -33.94 31.35
C ASP A 70 -11.96 -33.85 31.44
N TRP A 71 -11.26 -34.68 30.66
CA TRP A 71 -9.80 -34.65 30.55
C TRP A 71 -9.30 -33.27 30.14
N ARG A 72 -9.86 -32.70 29.05
CA ARG A 72 -9.40 -31.41 28.52
C ARG A 72 -9.78 -30.26 29.42
N LEU A 73 -10.97 -30.29 30.01
CA LEU A 73 -11.43 -29.28 30.95
C LEU A 73 -10.51 -29.21 32.16
N ASN A 74 -10.21 -30.35 32.80
CA ASN A 74 -9.32 -30.39 33.96
C ASN A 74 -7.90 -29.93 33.60
N GLN A 75 -7.35 -30.39 32.47
CA GLN A 75 -6.03 -30.00 32.00
C GLN A 75 -5.88 -28.47 31.90
N VAL A 76 -6.84 -27.79 31.29
CA VAL A 76 -6.75 -26.34 31.06
C VAL A 76 -7.05 -25.54 32.33
N LEU A 77 -7.99 -25.99 33.16
CA LEU A 77 -8.35 -25.28 34.40
C LEU A 77 -7.27 -25.38 35.49
N ASP A 78 -6.50 -26.48 35.53
CA ASP A 78 -5.43 -26.65 36.51
C ASP A 78 -4.15 -25.90 36.11
N GLN A 79 -3.95 -25.64 34.82
CA GLN A 79 -2.85 -24.80 34.33
C GLN A 79 -3.06 -23.30 34.56
N ASN A 80 -4.31 -22.82 34.69
CA ASN A 80 -4.60 -21.39 34.78
C ASN A 80 -5.70 -21.04 35.80
N VAL A 81 -5.28 -20.44 36.91
CA VAL A 81 -6.15 -20.03 38.02
C VAL A 81 -7.21 -19.01 37.59
N LEU A 82 -6.90 -18.12 36.65
CA LEU A 82 -7.85 -17.12 36.15
C LEU A 82 -8.98 -17.79 35.35
N LEU A 83 -8.65 -18.79 34.54
CA LEU A 83 -9.64 -19.59 33.80
C LEU A 83 -10.55 -20.36 34.77
N LYS A 84 -9.97 -20.95 35.83
CA LYS A 84 -10.75 -21.62 36.90
C LYS A 84 -11.73 -20.68 37.60
N LYS A 85 -11.34 -19.42 37.84
CA LYS A 85 -12.24 -18.40 38.39
C LYS A 85 -13.34 -18.00 37.39
N ALA A 86 -12.97 -17.75 36.14
CA ALA A 86 -13.92 -17.39 35.08
C ALA A 86 -14.96 -18.50 34.83
N TRP A 87 -14.53 -19.76 34.82
CA TRP A 87 -15.39 -20.93 34.65
C TRP A 87 -16.39 -21.06 35.80
N LYS A 88 -15.92 -20.96 37.05
CA LYS A 88 -16.79 -20.94 38.24
C LYS A 88 -17.81 -19.79 38.18
N SER A 89 -17.40 -18.61 37.72
CA SER A 89 -18.31 -17.48 37.55
C SER A 89 -19.36 -17.73 36.47
N ALA A 90 -19.00 -18.37 35.36
CA ALA A 90 -19.93 -18.69 34.28
C ALA A 90 -20.98 -19.72 34.73
N ASN A 91 -20.58 -20.72 35.53
CA ASN A 91 -21.52 -21.70 36.09
C ASN A 91 -22.45 -21.07 37.14
N ARG A 92 -21.92 -20.23 38.05
CA ARG A 92 -22.77 -19.47 38.99
C ARG A 92 -23.84 -18.62 38.28
N LYS A 93 -23.50 -18.00 37.14
CA LYS A 93 -24.46 -17.24 36.34
C LYS A 93 -25.58 -18.12 35.76
N TYR A 94 -25.27 -19.36 35.40
CA TYR A 94 -26.23 -20.32 34.90
C TYR A 94 -27.10 -20.87 36.04
N ASP A 95 -26.50 -21.25 37.17
CA ASP A 95 -27.22 -21.81 38.32
C ASP A 95 -28.25 -20.82 38.88
N ASN A 96 -27.89 -19.53 38.92
CA ASN A 96 -28.72 -18.44 39.42
C ASN A 96 -29.73 -17.87 38.39
N ALA A 97 -29.73 -18.36 37.14
CA ALA A 97 -30.64 -17.89 36.11
C ALA A 97 -32.03 -18.54 36.23
N ASP A 98 -33.05 -17.83 35.77
CA ASP A 98 -34.41 -18.33 35.54
C ASP A 98 -34.46 -19.31 34.35
N ASP A 99 -35.53 -20.11 34.25
CA ASP A 99 -35.62 -21.22 33.30
C ASP A 99 -35.51 -20.76 31.83
N ASP A 100 -36.13 -19.64 31.47
CA ASP A 100 -36.04 -19.05 30.12
C ASP A 100 -34.59 -18.70 29.75
N LYS A 101 -33.88 -18.08 30.71
CA LYS A 101 -32.50 -17.64 30.53
C LYS A 101 -31.50 -18.80 30.61
N LYS A 102 -31.80 -19.85 31.38
CA LYS A 102 -31.06 -21.12 31.33
C LYS A 102 -31.16 -21.75 29.95
N GLY A 103 -32.36 -21.81 29.36
CA GLY A 103 -32.55 -22.30 27.99
C GLY A 103 -31.77 -21.49 26.96
N GLU A 104 -31.72 -20.16 27.12
CA GLU A 104 -30.89 -19.29 26.26
C GLU A 104 -29.38 -19.57 26.43
N ILE A 105 -28.90 -19.69 27.67
CA ILE A 105 -27.49 -19.99 27.96
C ILE A 105 -27.11 -21.37 27.40
N GLU A 106 -27.95 -22.39 27.56
CA GLU A 106 -27.73 -23.75 27.01
C GLU A 106 -27.68 -23.76 25.50
N PHE A 107 -28.55 -22.99 24.84
CA PHE A 107 -28.49 -22.81 23.40
C PHE A 107 -27.13 -22.20 23.00
N HIS A 108 -26.72 -21.11 23.64
CA HIS A 108 -25.43 -20.48 23.36
C HIS A 108 -24.23 -21.39 23.63
N ARG A 109 -24.25 -22.14 24.74
CA ARG A 109 -23.22 -23.11 25.10
C ARG A 109 -23.08 -24.21 24.05
N SER A 110 -24.20 -24.72 23.53
CA SER A 110 -24.21 -25.92 22.67
C SER A 110 -24.23 -25.63 21.16
N TRP A 111 -24.53 -24.40 20.73
CA TRP A 111 -24.71 -24.07 19.30
C TRP A 111 -23.47 -24.42 18.47
N LEU A 112 -22.30 -23.86 18.82
CA LEU A 112 -21.06 -24.08 18.07
C LEU A 112 -20.65 -25.55 18.10
N PHE A 113 -20.79 -26.21 19.26
CA PHE A 113 -20.52 -27.64 19.41
C PHE A 113 -21.40 -28.48 18.48
N LYS A 114 -22.73 -28.26 18.48
CA LYS A 114 -23.70 -29.00 17.66
C LYS A 114 -23.44 -28.82 16.16
N VAL A 115 -23.16 -27.59 15.70
CA VAL A 115 -22.79 -27.36 14.29
C VAL A 115 -21.48 -28.06 13.96
N THR A 116 -20.49 -28.02 14.85
CA THR A 116 -19.19 -28.69 14.64
C THR A 116 -19.38 -30.21 14.52
N LEU A 117 -20.24 -30.84 15.33
CA LEU A 117 -20.56 -32.26 15.16
C LEU A 117 -21.21 -32.57 13.80
N LYS A 118 -22.07 -31.69 13.27
CA LYS A 118 -22.63 -31.83 11.92
C LYS A 118 -21.53 -31.76 10.86
N PHE A 119 -20.62 -30.79 10.99
CA PHE A 119 -19.43 -30.69 10.14
C PHE A 119 -18.57 -31.95 10.17
N ILE A 120 -18.29 -32.50 11.36
CA ILE A 120 -17.48 -33.72 11.49
C ILE A 120 -18.13 -34.88 10.74
N ASN A 121 -19.44 -35.03 10.91
CA ASN A 121 -20.19 -36.06 10.21
C ASN A 121 -20.18 -35.89 8.69
N SER A 122 -20.34 -34.66 8.17
CA SER A 122 -20.26 -34.37 6.74
C SER A 122 -18.88 -34.71 6.16
N CYS A 123 -17.79 -34.34 6.84
CA CYS A 123 -16.43 -34.67 6.41
C CYS A 123 -16.17 -36.18 6.34
N LEU A 124 -16.60 -36.93 7.36
CA LEU A 124 -16.35 -38.37 7.46
C LEU A 124 -17.26 -39.22 6.56
N LYS A 125 -18.51 -38.79 6.33
CA LYS A 125 -19.43 -39.44 5.37
C LYS A 125 -18.98 -39.19 3.93
N GLY A 126 -18.60 -37.95 3.61
CA GLY A 126 -18.11 -37.55 2.30
C GLY A 126 -19.20 -37.51 1.22
N VAL A 127 -20.36 -36.94 1.53
CA VAL A 127 -21.44 -36.71 0.56
C VAL A 127 -21.08 -35.47 -0.29
N GLU A 128 -21.11 -35.58 -1.63
CA GLU A 128 -20.72 -34.47 -2.53
C GLU A 128 -21.56 -33.20 -2.31
N ASP A 129 -22.85 -33.35 -1.97
CA ASP A 129 -23.73 -32.21 -1.68
C ASP A 129 -23.26 -31.38 -0.47
N ASP A 130 -22.52 -31.96 0.48
CA ASP A 130 -22.07 -31.28 1.70
C ASP A 130 -20.83 -30.39 1.51
N VAL A 131 -20.17 -30.43 0.34
CA VAL A 131 -18.89 -29.74 0.10
C VAL A 131 -19.00 -28.23 0.34
N LEU A 132 -20.06 -27.59 -0.18
CA LEU A 132 -20.27 -26.14 -0.01
C LEU A 132 -20.41 -25.75 1.47
N PHE A 133 -21.18 -26.52 2.24
CA PHE A 133 -21.30 -26.31 3.68
C PHE A 133 -19.96 -26.48 4.38
N VAL A 134 -19.20 -27.54 4.06
CA VAL A 134 -17.91 -27.82 4.68
C VAL A 134 -16.90 -26.71 4.39
N GLU A 135 -16.81 -26.25 3.14
CA GLU A 135 -15.94 -25.12 2.76
C GLU A 135 -16.31 -23.84 3.52
N ALA A 136 -17.61 -23.48 3.53
CA ALA A 136 -18.09 -22.30 4.24
C ALA A 136 -17.90 -22.39 5.75
N PHE A 137 -18.05 -23.59 6.33
CA PHE A 137 -17.83 -23.80 7.75
C PHE A 137 -16.33 -23.76 8.11
N ILE A 138 -15.44 -24.30 7.29
CA ILE A 138 -13.99 -24.15 7.51
C ILE A 138 -13.59 -22.67 7.42
N GLU A 139 -14.13 -21.91 6.47
CA GLU A 139 -13.89 -20.46 6.43
C GLU A 139 -14.41 -19.77 7.70
N PHE A 140 -15.59 -20.15 8.19
CA PHE A 140 -16.14 -19.64 9.44
C PHE A 140 -15.24 -19.96 10.64
N LEU A 141 -14.78 -21.20 10.79
CA LEU A 141 -13.84 -21.59 11.86
C LEU A 141 -12.51 -20.85 11.75
N THR A 142 -11.99 -20.72 10.54
CA THR A 142 -10.79 -19.93 10.24
C THR A 142 -10.98 -18.50 10.72
N ARG A 143 -12.15 -17.88 10.47
CA ARG A 143 -12.47 -16.54 10.96
C ARG A 143 -12.41 -16.46 12.49
N LEU A 144 -13.05 -17.40 13.18
CA LEU A 144 -13.04 -17.45 14.65
C LEU A 144 -11.62 -17.58 15.21
N LEU A 145 -10.77 -18.37 14.57
CA LEU A 145 -9.40 -18.61 15.02
C LEU A 145 -8.43 -17.47 14.67
N SER A 146 -8.77 -16.65 13.67
CA SER A 146 -7.93 -15.56 13.17
C SER A 146 -8.02 -14.26 14.01
N GLN A 147 -8.85 -14.23 15.06
CA GLN A 147 -9.01 -13.06 15.94
C GLN A 147 -8.98 -13.50 17.40
N VAL A 148 -8.22 -12.81 18.24
CA VAL A 148 -8.00 -13.17 19.66
C VAL A 148 -9.31 -13.33 20.45
N PRO A 149 -10.31 -12.41 20.36
CA PRO A 149 -11.54 -12.50 21.16
C PRO A 149 -12.37 -13.75 20.87
N THR A 150 -12.43 -14.18 19.61
CA THR A 150 -13.19 -15.36 19.18
C THR A 150 -12.40 -16.65 19.36
N ARG A 151 -11.07 -16.58 19.25
CA ARG A 151 -10.14 -17.71 19.37
C ARG A 151 -10.04 -18.26 20.79
N ARG A 152 -9.96 -17.37 21.79
CA ARG A 152 -9.59 -17.65 23.20
C ARG A 152 -10.16 -18.94 23.80
N TYR A 153 -11.46 -19.18 23.63
CA TYR A 153 -12.13 -20.38 24.14
C TYR A 153 -12.44 -21.39 23.03
N THR A 154 -12.66 -20.91 21.81
CA THR A 154 -13.03 -21.72 20.65
C THR A 154 -11.90 -22.67 20.23
N ASN A 155 -10.65 -22.22 20.20
CA ASN A 155 -9.53 -23.05 19.74
C ASN A 155 -9.37 -24.30 20.64
N THR A 156 -9.53 -24.13 21.96
CA THR A 156 -9.52 -25.25 22.91
C THR A 156 -10.61 -26.28 22.60
N LEU A 157 -11.82 -25.82 22.27
CA LEU A 157 -12.95 -26.69 21.88
C LEU A 157 -12.68 -27.42 20.55
N LEU A 158 -12.15 -26.73 19.55
CA LEU A 158 -11.88 -27.35 18.23
C LEU A 158 -10.78 -28.42 18.32
N HIS A 159 -9.75 -28.20 19.15
CA HIS A 159 -8.72 -29.20 19.44
C HIS A 159 -9.29 -30.41 20.21
N ASP A 160 -10.16 -30.20 21.21
CA ASP A 160 -10.85 -31.29 21.92
C ASP A 160 -11.71 -32.13 20.98
N LEU A 161 -12.38 -31.49 20.02
CA LEU A 161 -13.21 -32.16 19.02
C LEU A 161 -12.40 -32.78 17.87
N ASN A 162 -11.06 -32.65 17.88
CA ASN A 162 -10.14 -33.14 16.84
C ASN A 162 -10.41 -32.57 15.43
N VAL A 163 -10.93 -31.34 15.34
CA VAL A 163 -11.35 -30.73 14.07
C VAL A 163 -10.26 -30.68 13.00
N PRO A 164 -8.99 -30.32 13.30
CA PRO A 164 -7.89 -30.38 12.32
C PRO A 164 -7.68 -31.75 11.68
N ALA A 165 -7.78 -32.82 12.48
CA ALA A 165 -7.66 -34.20 11.99
C ALA A 165 -8.87 -34.62 11.15
N VAL A 166 -10.08 -34.25 11.58
CA VAL A 166 -11.31 -34.48 10.81
C VAL A 166 -11.24 -33.83 9.43
N ALA A 167 -10.84 -32.56 9.37
CA ALA A 167 -10.78 -31.80 8.13
C ALA A 167 -9.76 -32.41 7.15
N SER A 168 -8.62 -32.91 7.66
CA SER A 168 -7.59 -33.60 6.88
C SER A 168 -8.05 -34.96 6.32
N LEU A 169 -9.11 -35.54 6.87
CA LEU A 169 -9.70 -36.82 6.43
C LEU A 169 -10.93 -36.66 5.53
N ALA A 170 -11.31 -35.43 5.18
CA ALA A 170 -12.44 -35.19 4.29
C ALA A 170 -12.25 -35.93 2.94
N ARG A 171 -13.33 -36.46 2.39
CA ARG A 171 -13.29 -37.30 1.18
C ARG A 171 -13.37 -36.52 -0.15
N PHE A 172 -13.32 -35.21 -0.09
CA PHE A 172 -13.43 -34.30 -1.23
C PHE A 172 -12.27 -33.28 -1.19
N ASP A 173 -11.96 -32.67 -2.33
CA ASP A 173 -10.78 -31.81 -2.49
C ASP A 173 -10.97 -30.43 -1.83
N ILE A 174 -10.58 -30.35 -0.56
CA ILE A 174 -10.57 -29.13 0.26
C ILE A 174 -9.19 -28.82 0.86
N ALA A 175 -8.12 -29.42 0.33
CA ALA A 175 -6.77 -29.29 0.90
C ALA A 175 -6.36 -27.82 1.19
N PRO A 176 -6.61 -26.83 0.30
CA PRO A 176 -6.28 -25.44 0.58
C PRO A 176 -7.02 -24.84 1.79
N PHE A 177 -8.27 -25.27 2.07
CA PHE A 177 -9.01 -24.84 3.25
C PHE A 177 -8.45 -25.46 4.53
N VAL A 178 -8.07 -26.74 4.46
CA VAL A 178 -7.49 -27.47 5.60
C VAL A 178 -6.13 -26.89 5.98
N GLU A 179 -5.29 -26.56 5.01
CA GLU A 179 -4.01 -25.88 5.24
C GLU A 179 -4.21 -24.55 5.97
N LEU A 180 -5.17 -23.72 5.52
CA LEU A 180 -5.48 -22.45 6.15
C LEU A 180 -6.05 -22.61 7.57
N LEU A 181 -6.94 -23.59 7.78
CA LEU A 181 -7.48 -23.91 9.10
C LEU A 181 -6.37 -24.34 10.06
N ASN A 182 -5.47 -25.22 9.61
CA ASN A 182 -4.35 -25.71 10.40
C ASN A 182 -3.38 -24.59 10.77
N TYR A 183 -3.11 -23.67 9.84
CA TYR A 183 -2.29 -22.48 10.11
C TYR A 183 -2.81 -21.70 11.33
N TYR A 184 -4.10 -21.38 11.37
CA TYR A 184 -4.63 -20.65 12.52
C TYR A 184 -4.79 -21.56 13.75
N ALA A 185 -5.27 -22.80 13.63
CA ALA A 185 -5.46 -23.69 14.77
C ALA A 185 -4.17 -23.90 15.59
N TYR A 186 -3.02 -23.93 14.93
CA TYR A 186 -1.70 -24.13 15.53
C TYR A 186 -0.81 -22.87 15.54
N PHE A 187 -1.37 -21.69 15.25
CA PHE A 187 -0.62 -20.45 15.26
C PHE A 187 0.10 -20.25 16.62
N PRO A 188 1.39 -19.83 16.65
CA PRO A 188 2.20 -19.74 17.87
C PRO A 188 1.83 -18.51 18.72
N ILE A 189 0.67 -18.55 19.34
CA ILE A 189 0.14 -17.53 20.25
C ILE A 189 -0.41 -18.20 21.50
N ASP A 190 -0.31 -17.54 22.65
CA ASP A 190 -1.06 -17.96 23.83
C ASP A 190 -2.51 -17.50 23.70
N ASP A 191 -3.44 -18.47 23.57
CA ASP A 191 -4.87 -18.19 23.35
C ASP A 191 -5.49 -17.34 24.47
N TYR A 192 -4.89 -17.31 25.68
CA TYR A 192 -5.50 -16.68 26.85
C TYR A 192 -4.92 -15.32 27.20
N THR A 193 -3.60 -15.11 26.99
CA THR A 193 -2.95 -13.80 27.15
C THR A 193 -2.97 -12.99 25.85
N GLY A 194 -3.03 -13.64 24.68
CA GLY A 194 -2.87 -13.00 23.38
C GLY A 194 -1.42 -12.71 23.01
N GLU A 195 -0.45 -13.13 23.83
CA GLU A 195 0.97 -12.88 23.57
C GLU A 195 1.53 -13.85 22.54
N ALA A 196 2.34 -13.33 21.62
CA ALA A 196 3.06 -14.12 20.64
C ALA A 196 4.08 -15.04 21.32
N LEU A 197 4.12 -16.32 20.94
CA LEU A 197 5.14 -17.24 21.43
C LEU A 197 6.40 -17.09 20.59
N THR A 198 7.56 -16.96 21.26
CA THR A 198 8.83 -17.03 20.54
C THR A 198 9.02 -18.41 19.92
N GLU A 199 9.81 -18.52 18.86
CA GLU A 199 10.13 -19.81 18.22
C GLU A 199 10.69 -20.83 19.23
N LYS A 200 11.50 -20.35 20.18
CA LYS A 200 12.05 -21.19 21.25
C LYS A 200 10.97 -21.68 22.21
N ASP A 201 10.02 -20.84 22.58
CA ASP A 201 8.96 -21.21 23.53
C ASP A 201 7.94 -22.16 22.88
N ALA A 202 7.57 -21.90 21.62
CA ALA A 202 6.75 -22.81 20.83
C ALA A 202 7.43 -24.18 20.69
N TRP A 203 8.74 -24.20 20.40
CA TRP A 203 9.51 -25.45 20.30
C TRP A 203 9.59 -26.19 21.63
N LYS A 204 9.85 -25.50 22.75
CA LYS A 204 9.85 -26.11 24.10
C LYS A 204 8.49 -26.73 24.44
N ARG A 205 7.39 -26.03 24.17
CA ARG A 205 6.03 -26.56 24.37
C ARG A 205 5.80 -27.83 23.54
N HIS A 206 6.23 -27.84 22.27
CA HIS A 206 6.12 -29.02 21.42
C HIS A 206 6.99 -30.20 21.89
N CYS A 207 8.25 -29.95 22.25
CA CYS A 207 9.13 -30.97 22.82
C CYS A 207 8.52 -31.59 24.08
N ARG A 208 7.88 -30.78 24.93
CA ARG A 208 7.18 -31.29 26.11
C ARG A 208 6.04 -32.23 25.73
N THR A 209 5.25 -31.90 24.71
CA THR A 209 4.18 -32.80 24.24
C THR A 209 4.72 -34.13 23.71
N LEU A 210 5.85 -34.12 22.99
CA LEU A 210 6.51 -35.34 22.51
C LEU A 210 7.06 -36.16 23.68
N TRP A 211 7.68 -35.49 24.65
CA TRP A 211 8.19 -36.12 25.87
C TRP A 211 7.08 -36.82 26.65
N ASP A 212 5.94 -36.15 26.85
CA ASP A 212 4.80 -36.73 27.58
C ASP A 212 4.28 -38.01 26.88
N LEU A 213 4.32 -38.07 25.53
CA LEU A 213 3.99 -39.29 24.77
C LEU A 213 5.03 -40.38 24.97
N GLN A 214 6.33 -40.05 24.96
CA GLN A 214 7.40 -41.02 25.17
C GLN A 214 7.35 -41.62 26.58
N GLU A 215 7.10 -40.80 27.59
CA GLU A 215 6.96 -41.22 28.97
C GLU A 215 5.77 -42.20 29.12
N LEU A 216 4.65 -41.90 28.46
CA LEU A 216 3.50 -42.80 28.42
C LEU A 216 3.81 -44.11 27.68
N ALA A 217 4.51 -44.03 26.55
CA ALA A 217 4.93 -45.20 25.78
C ALA A 217 5.93 -46.10 26.54
N TYR A 218 6.72 -45.52 27.45
CA TYR A 218 7.66 -46.25 28.31
C TYR A 218 7.00 -46.89 29.55
N SER A 219 5.75 -46.53 29.84
CA SER A 219 5.01 -47.13 30.96
C SER A 219 4.83 -48.64 30.79
N GLU A 220 4.73 -49.37 31.90
CA GLU A 220 4.63 -50.84 31.91
C GLU A 220 3.52 -51.38 31.00
N ARG A 221 2.47 -50.58 30.77
CA ARG A 221 1.32 -50.94 29.93
C ARG A 221 1.66 -51.06 28.44
N TYR A 222 2.53 -50.20 27.92
CA TYR A 222 2.83 -50.13 26.47
C TYR A 222 4.27 -50.47 26.12
N LYS A 223 5.15 -50.62 27.11
CA LYS A 223 6.60 -50.81 26.96
C LYS A 223 6.98 -51.90 25.96
N ASP A 224 6.27 -53.03 25.96
CA ASP A 224 6.58 -54.17 25.08
C ASP A 224 6.29 -53.87 23.60
N LYS A 225 5.33 -52.99 23.30
CA LYS A 225 4.87 -52.67 21.94
C LYS A 225 5.38 -51.33 21.41
N LEU A 226 5.61 -50.35 22.30
CA LEU A 226 6.00 -48.98 21.96
C LEU A 226 7.45 -48.64 22.40
N SER A 227 8.28 -49.64 22.70
CA SER A 227 9.69 -49.44 23.08
C SER A 227 10.45 -48.56 22.07
N LEU A 228 10.26 -48.81 20.77
CA LEU A 228 10.86 -48.01 19.70
C LEU A 228 10.44 -46.53 19.76
N LEU A 229 9.15 -46.25 19.97
CA LEU A 229 8.66 -44.87 20.10
C LEU A 229 9.23 -44.19 21.35
N SER A 230 9.28 -44.91 22.48
CA SER A 230 9.77 -44.37 23.75
C SER A 230 11.24 -43.97 23.72
N LEU A 231 12.04 -44.58 22.85
CA LEU A 231 13.49 -44.34 22.71
C LEU A 231 13.84 -43.56 21.45
N ALA A 232 12.87 -43.27 20.57
CA ALA A 232 13.09 -42.52 19.35
C ALA A 232 13.54 -41.08 19.64
N ASN A 233 14.23 -40.46 18.69
CA ASN A 233 14.44 -39.01 18.75
C ASN A 233 13.13 -38.27 18.41
N PHE A 234 13.02 -37.01 18.81
CA PHE A 234 11.83 -36.20 18.51
C PHE A 234 11.57 -36.05 17.02
N ASP A 235 12.62 -36.08 16.19
CA ASP A 235 12.50 -35.94 14.74
C ASP A 235 11.79 -37.11 14.07
N SER A 236 11.95 -38.32 14.58
CA SER A 236 11.21 -39.50 14.13
C SER A 236 9.76 -39.46 14.60
N ILE A 237 9.50 -39.07 15.86
CA ILE A 237 8.12 -39.02 16.39
C ILE A 237 7.26 -37.96 15.67
N GLN A 238 7.86 -36.83 15.28
CA GLN A 238 7.14 -35.79 14.53
C GLN A 238 6.94 -36.14 13.04
N ASN A 239 7.64 -37.15 12.52
CA ASN A 239 7.48 -37.61 11.15
C ASN A 239 6.21 -38.46 11.02
N ARG A 240 5.38 -38.14 10.03
CA ARG A 240 4.12 -38.85 9.78
C ARG A 240 4.32 -40.34 9.58
N VAL A 241 5.28 -40.74 8.74
CA VAL A 241 5.48 -42.13 8.33
C VAL A 241 5.95 -42.96 9.52
N ASP A 242 6.97 -42.49 10.23
CA ASP A 242 7.53 -43.16 11.39
C ASP A 242 6.49 -43.28 12.53
N LEU A 243 5.70 -42.23 12.78
CA LEU A 243 4.65 -42.27 13.81
C LEU A 243 3.53 -43.24 13.45
N GLU A 244 3.12 -43.31 12.18
CA GLU A 244 2.15 -44.31 11.70
C GLU A 244 2.68 -45.73 11.91
N GLU A 245 3.97 -45.97 11.62
CA GLU A 245 4.62 -47.26 11.83
C GLU A 245 4.67 -47.64 13.32
N HIS A 246 5.08 -46.72 14.19
CA HIS A 246 5.10 -46.96 15.63
C HIS A 246 3.71 -47.30 16.19
N LEU A 247 2.66 -46.59 15.76
CA LEU A 247 1.29 -46.83 16.22
C LEU A 247 0.67 -48.10 15.62
N SER A 248 1.22 -48.63 14.52
CA SER A 248 0.72 -49.85 13.87
C SER A 248 0.80 -51.09 14.78
N GLN A 249 1.73 -51.10 15.75
CA GLN A 249 1.97 -52.19 16.70
C GLN A 249 0.83 -52.37 17.72
N LEU A 250 -0.01 -51.35 17.92
CA LEU A 250 -1.12 -51.38 18.87
C LEU A 250 -2.39 -51.98 18.25
N SER A 251 -3.14 -52.75 19.04
CA SER A 251 -4.50 -53.15 18.66
C SER A 251 -5.42 -51.92 18.56
N THR A 252 -6.60 -52.07 17.96
CA THR A 252 -7.55 -50.94 17.86
C THR A 252 -8.05 -50.52 19.25
N GLU A 253 -8.24 -51.44 20.17
CA GLU A 253 -8.66 -51.14 21.54
C GLU A 253 -7.57 -50.39 22.29
N GLU A 254 -6.33 -50.90 22.26
CA GLU A 254 -5.17 -50.27 22.90
C GLU A 254 -4.88 -48.87 22.35
N LEU A 255 -5.06 -48.65 21.05
CA LEU A 255 -4.89 -47.34 20.44
C LEU A 255 -5.94 -46.33 20.95
N PHE A 256 -7.18 -46.77 21.17
CA PHE A 256 -8.24 -45.91 21.69
C PHE A 256 -8.05 -45.60 23.18
N GLU A 257 -7.52 -46.55 23.95
CA GLU A 257 -7.13 -46.33 25.35
C GLU A 257 -5.98 -45.32 25.46
N LEU A 258 -4.91 -45.53 24.67
CA LEU A 258 -3.79 -44.59 24.59
C LEU A 258 -4.27 -43.20 24.16
N ALA A 259 -5.17 -43.13 23.18
CA ALA A 259 -5.78 -41.88 22.73
C ALA A 259 -6.47 -41.14 23.90
N GLY A 260 -7.23 -41.85 24.74
CA GLY A 260 -7.87 -41.28 25.92
C GLY A 260 -6.88 -40.72 26.95
N GLU A 261 -5.79 -41.44 27.20
CA GLU A 261 -4.75 -41.04 28.17
C GLU A 261 -3.98 -39.79 27.72
N VAL A 262 -3.69 -39.69 26.41
CA VAL A 262 -3.07 -38.48 25.85
C VAL A 262 -4.07 -37.35 25.63
N GLY A 263 -5.36 -37.56 25.86
CA GLY A 263 -6.38 -36.53 25.68
C GLY A 263 -6.80 -36.27 24.23
N ILE A 264 -6.83 -37.31 23.41
CA ILE A 264 -7.54 -37.34 22.13
C ILE A 264 -8.96 -37.85 22.43
N ARG A 265 -9.97 -37.07 22.08
CA ARG A 265 -11.36 -37.43 22.34
C ARG A 265 -11.79 -38.64 21.52
N THR A 266 -12.26 -39.68 22.20
CA THR A 266 -12.77 -40.93 21.60
C THR A 266 -14.26 -41.17 21.78
N ASN A 267 -14.96 -40.27 22.50
CA ASN A 267 -16.40 -40.34 22.70
C ASN A 267 -17.08 -39.04 22.25
N TYR A 268 -18.07 -39.19 21.36
CA TYR A 268 -18.91 -38.11 20.82
C TYR A 268 -20.41 -38.42 21.05
N ASP A 269 -20.76 -39.16 22.09
CA ASP A 269 -22.14 -39.53 22.44
C ASP A 269 -22.88 -40.26 21.30
N GLY A 270 -22.15 -41.12 20.59
CA GLY A 270 -22.65 -41.86 19.43
C GLY A 270 -22.84 -41.02 18.16
N ALA A 271 -22.53 -39.73 18.18
CA ALA A 271 -22.74 -38.83 17.04
C ALA A 271 -21.74 -39.03 15.91
N VAL A 272 -20.58 -39.66 16.15
CA VAL A 272 -19.48 -39.79 15.18
C VAL A 272 -18.99 -41.25 15.11
N ASN A 273 -18.89 -41.80 13.91
CA ASN A 273 -18.35 -43.16 13.68
C ASN A 273 -16.81 -43.12 13.61
N MET A 274 -16.15 -43.54 14.68
CA MET A 274 -14.70 -43.48 14.81
C MET A 274 -14.03 -44.75 14.30
N LYS A 275 -13.19 -44.61 13.26
CA LYS A 275 -12.37 -45.70 12.71
C LYS A 275 -10.92 -45.55 13.18
N ARG A 276 -10.16 -46.64 13.15
CA ARG A 276 -8.70 -46.62 13.45
C ARG A 276 -7.96 -45.50 12.72
N LYS A 277 -8.21 -45.32 11.42
CA LYS A 277 -7.60 -44.25 10.59
C LYS A 277 -7.83 -42.85 11.16
N PHE A 278 -9.00 -42.61 11.76
CA PHE A 278 -9.30 -41.32 12.38
C PHE A 278 -8.43 -41.06 13.60
N VAL A 279 -8.30 -42.05 14.48
CA VAL A 279 -7.48 -41.92 15.70
C VAL A 279 -6.00 -41.75 15.35
N VAL A 280 -5.50 -42.52 14.38
CA VAL A 280 -4.13 -42.37 13.86
C VAL A 280 -3.90 -40.95 13.33
N GLU A 281 -4.83 -40.38 12.55
CA GLU A 281 -4.72 -38.99 12.10
C GLU A 281 -4.72 -38.00 13.26
N CYS A 282 -5.49 -38.24 14.34
CA CYS A 282 -5.47 -37.40 15.53
C CYS A 282 -4.08 -37.40 16.20
N PHE A 283 -3.42 -38.55 16.30
CA PHE A 283 -2.03 -38.63 16.77
C PHE A 283 -1.09 -37.84 15.86
N ILE A 284 -1.17 -38.05 14.54
CA ILE A 284 -0.32 -37.34 13.57
C ILE A 284 -0.53 -35.84 13.68
N GLN A 285 -1.77 -35.36 13.74
CA GLN A 285 -2.04 -33.93 13.87
C GLN A 285 -1.57 -33.36 15.21
N LYS A 286 -1.59 -34.14 16.29
CA LYS A 286 -1.14 -33.68 17.61
C LYS A 286 0.38 -33.61 17.74
N TYR A 287 1.10 -34.57 17.18
CA TYR A 287 2.55 -34.74 17.38
C TYR A 287 3.41 -34.32 16.19
N SER A 288 2.83 -34.03 15.02
CA SER A 288 3.59 -33.47 13.88
C SER A 288 4.09 -32.07 14.15
N LYS A 289 5.30 -31.78 13.64
CA LYS A 289 5.87 -30.44 13.64
C LYS A 289 4.99 -29.51 12.79
N LYS A 290 4.53 -28.43 13.40
CA LYS A 290 3.72 -27.41 12.72
C LYS A 290 4.63 -26.36 12.10
N LYS A 291 4.28 -25.93 10.88
CA LYS A 291 4.97 -24.81 10.24
C LYS A 291 4.58 -23.52 10.96
N ASN A 292 5.57 -22.78 11.44
CA ASN A 292 5.38 -21.43 11.97
C ASN A 292 5.33 -20.40 10.82
N PRO A 293 4.88 -19.16 11.05
CA PRO A 293 4.80 -18.13 10.00
C PRO A 293 6.12 -17.91 9.26
N LYS A 294 7.25 -17.93 9.98
CA LYS A 294 8.59 -17.77 9.41
C LYS A 294 8.95 -18.87 8.43
N THR A 295 8.83 -20.13 8.81
CA THR A 295 9.08 -21.29 7.93
C THR A 295 8.14 -21.30 6.72
N LEU A 296 6.88 -20.90 6.88
CA LEU A 296 5.95 -20.75 5.75
C LEU A 296 6.40 -19.71 4.74
N ILE A 297 6.86 -18.55 5.21
CA ILE A 297 7.38 -17.48 4.35
C ILE A 297 8.71 -17.85 3.73
N ASP A 298 9.54 -18.60 4.46
CA ASP A 298 10.83 -19.05 3.94
C ASP A 298 10.69 -20.03 2.78
N ASP A 299 9.71 -20.93 2.89
CA ASP A 299 9.29 -21.89 1.85
C ASP A 299 8.48 -21.24 0.71
N LEU A 300 8.04 -19.98 0.86
CA LEU A 300 7.11 -19.35 -0.08
C LEU A 300 7.82 -18.94 -1.38
N ASP A 301 7.36 -19.50 -2.49
CA ASP A 301 7.83 -19.14 -3.83
C ASP A 301 7.07 -17.92 -4.38
N PHE A 302 7.82 -16.91 -4.83
CA PHE A 302 7.29 -15.69 -5.45
C PHE A 302 7.24 -15.77 -6.97
N LEU A 303 7.73 -16.84 -7.59
CA LEU A 303 7.73 -17.00 -9.04
C LEU A 303 6.61 -17.98 -9.43
N PRO A 304 5.70 -17.61 -10.36
CA PRO A 304 4.59 -18.47 -10.71
C PRO A 304 4.99 -19.56 -11.71
N ARG A 305 4.46 -20.77 -11.51
CA ARG A 305 4.49 -21.87 -12.48
C ARG A 305 3.10 -22.11 -13.06
N GLU A 306 3.00 -22.95 -14.09
CA GLU A 306 1.70 -23.32 -14.68
C GLU A 306 0.73 -23.90 -13.64
N LYS A 307 1.21 -24.75 -12.71
CA LYS A 307 0.37 -25.34 -11.65
C LYS A 307 -0.14 -24.30 -10.65
N ASP A 308 0.63 -23.25 -10.38
CA ASP A 308 0.24 -22.21 -9.42
C ASP A 308 -0.79 -21.25 -10.04
N LEU A 309 -0.55 -20.82 -11.28
CA LEU A 309 -1.46 -19.94 -12.02
C LEU A 309 -2.85 -20.58 -12.22
N PHE A 310 -2.85 -21.88 -12.51
CA PHE A 310 -4.06 -22.66 -12.75
C PHE A 310 -4.48 -23.49 -11.53
N SER A 311 -4.11 -23.03 -10.33
CA SER A 311 -4.53 -23.64 -9.07
C SER A 311 -6.02 -23.44 -8.78
N PRO A 312 -6.65 -24.31 -7.97
CA PRO A 312 -8.03 -24.12 -7.50
C PRO A 312 -8.25 -22.78 -6.79
N VAL A 313 -7.23 -22.26 -6.10
CA VAL A 313 -7.29 -20.96 -5.41
C VAL A 313 -7.44 -19.84 -6.43
N CYS A 314 -6.57 -19.80 -7.45
CA CYS A 314 -6.66 -18.81 -8.52
C CYS A 314 -7.96 -18.91 -9.32
N ASP A 315 -8.43 -20.13 -9.60
CA ASP A 315 -9.72 -20.35 -10.26
C ASP A 315 -10.90 -19.76 -9.48
N ARG A 316 -10.96 -20.02 -8.17
CA ARG A 316 -12.01 -19.50 -7.29
C ARG A 316 -11.96 -17.98 -7.21
N LEU A 317 -10.78 -17.39 -7.02
CA LEU A 317 -10.59 -15.95 -6.97
C LEU A 317 -11.07 -15.27 -8.27
N LEU A 318 -10.71 -15.82 -9.44
CA LEU A 318 -11.10 -15.25 -10.72
C LEU A 318 -12.61 -15.33 -10.99
N ARG A 319 -13.31 -16.31 -10.41
CA ARG A 319 -14.76 -16.50 -10.52
C ARG A 319 -15.56 -15.84 -9.40
N HIS A 320 -14.90 -15.33 -8.37
CA HIS A 320 -15.54 -14.83 -7.17
C HIS A 320 -16.39 -13.57 -7.46
N GLN A 321 -17.71 -13.74 -7.52
CA GLN A 321 -18.67 -12.65 -7.68
C GLN A 321 -19.13 -12.14 -6.29
N GLY A 322 -18.25 -11.43 -5.59
CA GLY A 322 -18.55 -10.82 -4.28
C GLY A 322 -18.58 -11.79 -3.09
N ASN A 323 -18.83 -11.27 -1.88
CA ASN A 323 -18.54 -11.89 -0.57
C ASN A 323 -19.36 -13.14 -0.16
N LEU A 324 -20.00 -13.85 -1.08
CA LEU A 324 -20.96 -14.93 -0.75
C LEU A 324 -20.44 -16.35 -1.03
N SER A 325 -19.29 -16.50 -1.69
CA SER A 325 -18.66 -17.79 -1.97
C SER A 325 -17.40 -17.99 -1.13
N PRO A 326 -17.18 -19.18 -0.54
CA PRO A 326 -16.07 -19.39 0.37
C PRO A 326 -14.71 -19.41 -0.35
N LEU A 327 -13.68 -18.88 0.31
CA LEU A 327 -12.33 -18.78 -0.25
C LEU A 327 -11.24 -19.31 0.70
N PRO A 328 -10.32 -20.15 0.22
CA PRO A 328 -9.18 -20.65 1.01
C PRO A 328 -8.02 -19.64 0.99
N ILE A 329 -8.27 -18.41 1.45
CA ILE A 329 -7.26 -17.35 1.50
C ILE A 329 -7.36 -16.57 2.82
N HIS A 330 -6.23 -16.05 3.29
CA HIS A 330 -6.21 -15.18 4.45
C HIS A 330 -7.11 -13.96 4.23
N ARG A 331 -7.96 -13.66 5.22
CA ARG A 331 -8.81 -12.47 5.21
C ARG A 331 -8.10 -11.28 5.86
N LEU A 332 -8.24 -10.12 5.22
CA LEU A 332 -7.71 -8.86 5.72
C LEU A 332 -8.76 -8.23 6.65
N ASP A 333 -8.71 -8.61 7.92
CA ASP A 333 -9.64 -8.16 8.94
C ASP A 333 -9.11 -6.91 9.68
N GLN A 334 -9.95 -6.35 10.55
CA GLN A 334 -9.58 -5.24 11.44
C GLN A 334 -8.62 -5.66 12.57
N GLN A 335 -8.55 -6.96 12.87
CA GLN A 335 -7.67 -7.53 13.88
C GLN A 335 -6.73 -8.58 13.30
N TYR A 336 -5.52 -8.65 13.85
CA TYR A 336 -4.51 -9.67 13.57
C TYR A 336 -4.04 -10.31 14.86
N LEU A 337 -3.59 -11.56 14.82
CA LEU A 337 -3.10 -12.25 16.01
C LEU A 337 -1.79 -11.62 16.51
N THR A 338 -0.87 -11.35 15.58
CA THR A 338 0.43 -10.73 15.84
C THR A 338 0.87 -9.94 14.59
N LEU A 339 1.97 -9.20 14.70
CA LEU A 339 2.56 -8.52 13.54
C LEU A 339 3.07 -9.53 12.48
N GLU A 340 3.53 -10.71 12.91
CA GLU A 340 3.91 -11.80 12.00
C GLU A 340 2.71 -12.34 11.22
N ASP A 341 1.56 -12.48 11.89
CA ASP A 341 0.30 -12.85 11.24
C ASP A 341 -0.11 -11.80 10.19
N PHE A 342 -0.09 -10.51 10.55
CA PHE A 342 -0.36 -9.41 9.62
C PHE A 342 0.45 -9.55 8.31
N TRP A 343 1.77 -9.62 8.43
CA TRP A 343 2.66 -9.72 7.27
C TRP A 343 2.44 -11.01 6.47
N THR A 344 2.21 -12.14 7.15
CA THR A 344 1.93 -13.43 6.50
C THR A 344 0.67 -13.31 5.65
N ARG A 345 -0.46 -12.85 6.23
CA ARG A 345 -1.71 -12.68 5.48
C ARG A 345 -1.53 -11.79 4.28
N MET A 346 -0.83 -10.67 4.45
CA MET A 346 -0.59 -9.71 3.37
C MET A 346 0.24 -10.31 2.24
N LEU A 347 1.31 -11.05 2.56
CA LEU A 347 2.17 -11.68 1.56
C LEU A 347 1.42 -12.75 0.76
N PHE A 348 0.61 -13.59 1.41
CA PHE A 348 -0.19 -14.62 0.75
C PHE A 348 -1.29 -14.01 -0.14
N VAL A 349 -1.96 -12.93 0.32
CA VAL A 349 -2.97 -12.22 -0.48
C VAL A 349 -2.35 -11.56 -1.71
N GLU A 350 -1.27 -10.79 -1.53
CA GLU A 350 -0.54 -10.14 -2.64
C GLU A 350 -0.01 -11.15 -3.65
N ARG A 351 0.49 -12.30 -3.18
CA ARG A 351 0.94 -13.40 -4.06
C ARG A 351 -0.21 -13.98 -4.87
N ALA A 352 -1.36 -14.25 -4.24
CA ALA A 352 -2.52 -14.81 -4.93
C ALA A 352 -3.07 -13.85 -5.99
N GLU A 353 -3.18 -12.56 -5.67
CA GLU A 353 -3.59 -11.53 -6.63
C GLU A 353 -2.60 -11.39 -7.78
N TYR A 354 -1.31 -11.38 -7.47
CA TYR A 354 -0.26 -11.41 -8.48
C TYR A 354 -0.44 -12.60 -9.43
N PHE A 355 -0.61 -13.81 -8.90
CA PHE A 355 -0.76 -15.01 -9.72
C PHE A 355 -2.03 -14.94 -10.59
N CYS A 356 -3.14 -14.45 -10.06
CA CYS A 356 -4.35 -14.22 -10.85
C CYS A 356 -4.12 -13.20 -11.99
N ARG A 357 -3.39 -12.11 -11.75
CA ARG A 357 -3.03 -11.13 -12.79
C ARG A 357 -2.10 -11.73 -13.84
N ALA A 358 -1.07 -12.46 -13.40
CA ALA A 358 -0.15 -13.17 -14.28
C ALA A 358 -0.90 -14.18 -15.16
N ARG A 359 -1.84 -14.93 -14.60
CA ARG A 359 -2.70 -15.84 -15.37
C ARG A 359 -3.51 -15.12 -16.44
N ARG A 360 -4.25 -14.06 -16.10
CA ARG A 360 -5.04 -13.28 -17.08
C ARG A 360 -4.16 -12.77 -18.22
N PHE A 361 -2.95 -12.30 -17.88
CA PHE A 361 -1.98 -11.83 -18.85
C PHE A 361 -1.47 -12.95 -19.77
N ILE A 362 -1.07 -14.08 -19.22
CA ILE A 362 -0.59 -15.24 -19.99
C ILE A 362 -1.70 -15.81 -20.88
N GLU A 363 -2.92 -15.99 -20.35
CA GLU A 363 -4.07 -16.44 -21.13
C GLU A 363 -4.34 -15.53 -22.33
N ARG A 364 -4.27 -14.21 -22.13
CA ARG A 364 -4.43 -13.23 -23.20
C ARG A 364 -3.34 -13.37 -24.26
N ASN A 365 -2.07 -13.39 -23.84
CA ASN A 365 -0.95 -13.50 -24.77
C ASN A 365 -1.00 -14.79 -25.58
N VAL A 366 -1.28 -15.93 -24.96
CA VAL A 366 -1.37 -17.22 -25.65
C VAL A 366 -2.51 -17.20 -26.69
N ARG A 367 -3.67 -16.62 -26.35
CA ARG A 367 -4.78 -16.44 -27.31
C ARG A 367 -4.43 -15.50 -28.48
N GLU A 368 -3.66 -14.45 -28.24
CA GLU A 368 -3.16 -13.54 -29.28
C GLU A 368 -2.14 -14.22 -30.21
N LEU A 369 -1.25 -15.04 -29.64
CA LEU A 369 -0.18 -15.73 -30.38
C LEU A 369 -0.66 -16.89 -31.26
N LYS A 370 -1.77 -17.54 -30.89
CA LYS A 370 -2.36 -18.68 -31.62
C LYS A 370 -1.32 -19.76 -32.00
N PRO A 371 -0.70 -20.44 -31.01
CA PRO A 371 0.35 -21.42 -31.27
C PRO A 371 -0.19 -22.63 -32.06
N GLN A 372 0.62 -23.11 -33.01
CA GLN A 372 0.36 -24.31 -33.80
C GLN A 372 1.63 -25.15 -33.88
N THR A 373 1.58 -26.40 -33.41
CA THR A 373 2.69 -27.34 -33.54
C THR A 373 2.85 -27.78 -35.00
N ILE A 374 4.08 -27.72 -35.51
CA ILE A 374 4.47 -28.17 -36.85
C ILE A 374 5.61 -29.17 -36.72
N THR A 375 5.55 -30.24 -37.50
CA THR A 375 6.66 -31.20 -37.61
C THR A 375 7.56 -30.81 -38.77
N ILE A 376 8.83 -30.53 -38.50
CA ILE A 376 9.84 -30.24 -39.51
C ILE A 376 10.68 -31.50 -39.74
N GLN A 377 10.73 -31.99 -40.97
CA GLN A 377 11.65 -33.05 -41.38
C GLN A 377 12.98 -32.41 -41.79
N ARG A 378 14.05 -32.64 -41.02
CA ARG A 378 15.40 -32.25 -41.43
C ARG A 378 15.99 -33.37 -42.29
N ARG A 379 16.15 -33.13 -43.60
CA ARG A 379 17.06 -33.95 -44.42
C ARG A 379 18.49 -33.59 -44.02
N GLN A 380 19.22 -34.52 -43.41
CA GLN A 380 20.67 -34.37 -43.28
C GLN A 380 21.26 -34.38 -44.70
N LYS A 381 21.89 -33.28 -45.10
CA LYS A 381 22.68 -33.23 -46.33
C LYS A 381 24.08 -33.72 -45.94
N HIS A 382 24.37 -34.99 -46.14
CA HIS A 382 25.74 -35.49 -46.04
C HIS A 382 26.56 -34.79 -47.13
N ASN A 383 27.48 -33.90 -46.74
CA ASN A 383 28.64 -33.58 -47.55
C ASN A 383 29.66 -34.69 -47.26
N TYR A 384 29.71 -35.70 -48.12
CA TYR A 384 30.89 -36.56 -48.24
C TYR A 384 31.59 -36.20 -49.55
N ASP A 385 32.90 -36.01 -49.46
CA ASP A 385 33.83 -36.03 -50.58
C ASP A 385 33.76 -37.40 -51.28
N GLU A 386 33.99 -37.42 -52.59
CA GLU A 386 33.60 -38.48 -53.54
C GLU A 386 34.29 -39.86 -53.41
N ASP A 387 35.08 -40.16 -52.37
CA ASP A 387 36.01 -41.30 -52.41
C ASP A 387 35.72 -42.51 -51.52
N ASP A 388 34.67 -42.52 -50.68
CA ASP A 388 34.29 -43.73 -49.93
C ASP A 388 32.86 -44.18 -50.24
N ARG A 389 32.72 -44.88 -51.38
CA ARG A 389 31.60 -45.80 -51.62
C ARG A 389 32.02 -47.17 -51.12
N ASP A 390 31.48 -47.57 -49.97
CA ASP A 390 30.95 -48.92 -49.70
C ASP A 390 30.72 -49.07 -48.19
N ILE A 391 29.45 -48.97 -47.78
CA ILE A 391 28.74 -49.72 -46.73
C ILE A 391 27.36 -49.03 -46.60
N PHE A 392 26.35 -49.66 -47.18
CA PHE A 392 24.96 -49.29 -46.98
C PHE A 392 24.54 -49.71 -45.56
N ASP A 393 24.25 -48.74 -44.70
CA ASP A 393 23.37 -48.91 -43.55
C ASP A 393 22.16 -48.00 -43.76
N GLU A 394 21.02 -48.60 -44.10
CA GLU A 394 19.77 -47.94 -44.52
C GLU A 394 18.90 -47.45 -43.33
N ASP A 395 19.45 -47.36 -42.12
CA ASP A 395 18.71 -47.01 -40.89
C ASP A 395 19.18 -45.68 -40.25
N ALA A 396 19.53 -44.67 -41.05
CA ALA A 396 19.69 -43.30 -40.55
C ALA A 396 18.31 -42.64 -40.34
N GLY A 397 17.76 -42.82 -39.13
CA GLY A 397 16.47 -42.32 -38.70
C GLY A 397 16.22 -40.84 -39.03
N ASN A 398 15.13 -40.57 -39.75
CA ASN A 398 14.58 -39.23 -39.91
C ASN A 398 14.16 -38.67 -38.54
N GLU A 399 14.99 -37.84 -37.91
CA GLU A 399 14.57 -37.07 -36.72
C GLU A 399 13.46 -36.09 -37.09
N GLN A 400 12.24 -36.38 -36.63
CA GLN A 400 11.11 -35.46 -36.69
C GLN A 400 11.22 -34.45 -35.55
N ILE A 401 11.58 -33.20 -35.87
CA ILE A 401 11.64 -32.12 -34.86
C ILE A 401 10.28 -31.42 -34.81
N LYS A 402 9.67 -31.38 -33.63
CA LYS A 402 8.47 -30.56 -33.37
C LYS A 402 8.90 -29.11 -33.13
N ASP A 403 8.38 -28.17 -33.94
CA ASP A 403 8.53 -26.72 -33.76
C ASP A 403 7.15 -26.08 -33.58
N VAL A 404 7.08 -24.85 -33.06
CA VAL A 404 5.84 -24.08 -32.93
C VAL A 404 5.79 -22.94 -33.95
N LYS A 405 4.71 -22.84 -34.71
CA LYS A 405 4.37 -21.67 -35.51
C LYS A 405 3.38 -20.82 -34.75
N LEU A 406 3.69 -19.54 -34.59
CA LEU A 406 2.77 -18.57 -33.99
C LEU A 406 1.92 -17.97 -35.12
N GLY A 407 0.62 -18.23 -35.09
CA GLY A 407 -0.33 -17.74 -36.10
C GLY A 407 -0.75 -16.28 -35.91
N GLY A 408 -0.49 -15.72 -34.72
CA GLY A 408 -0.68 -14.30 -34.41
C GLY A 408 0.58 -13.66 -33.83
N SER A 409 0.46 -12.40 -33.43
CA SER A 409 1.56 -11.59 -32.90
C SER A 409 1.11 -10.83 -31.66
N SER A 410 2.01 -10.65 -30.69
CA SER A 410 1.80 -9.78 -29.53
C SER A 410 2.99 -8.83 -29.37
N GLU A 411 2.75 -7.61 -28.89
CA GLU A 411 3.83 -6.65 -28.57
C GLU A 411 4.64 -7.10 -27.33
N TYR A 412 4.04 -7.97 -26.51
CA TYR A 412 4.57 -8.42 -25.22
C TYR A 412 5.15 -9.83 -25.26
N ALA A 413 5.16 -10.51 -26.41
CA ALA A 413 5.72 -11.86 -26.55
C ALA A 413 6.46 -12.06 -27.88
N LEU A 414 7.61 -12.72 -27.82
CA LEU A 414 8.49 -13.01 -28.95
C LEU A 414 8.74 -14.52 -29.05
N LYS A 415 8.81 -15.04 -30.29
CA LYS A 415 9.29 -16.40 -30.54
C LYS A 415 10.80 -16.46 -30.25
N VAL A 416 11.23 -17.45 -29.49
CA VAL A 416 12.65 -17.75 -29.27
C VAL A 416 13.21 -18.43 -30.53
N LEU A 417 14.38 -18.00 -30.99
CA LEU A 417 14.97 -18.48 -32.25
C LEU A 417 15.64 -19.86 -32.12
N ASN A 418 16.44 -20.02 -31.06
CA ASN A 418 17.23 -21.20 -30.74
C ASN A 418 16.80 -21.71 -29.36
N ASN A 419 16.97 -23.01 -29.10
CA ASN A 419 16.72 -23.54 -27.76
C ASN A 419 17.54 -22.74 -26.71
N PRO A 420 16.90 -22.26 -25.63
CA PRO A 420 17.60 -21.52 -24.59
C PRO A 420 18.76 -22.33 -24.01
N ALA A 421 19.91 -21.69 -23.77
CA ALA A 421 21.12 -22.35 -23.29
C ALA A 421 21.46 -21.92 -21.86
N VAL A 422 21.68 -22.88 -20.97
CA VAL A 422 22.18 -22.60 -19.60
C VAL A 422 23.66 -22.20 -19.69
N LEU A 423 23.98 -20.99 -19.23
CA LEU A 423 25.33 -20.44 -19.25
C LEU A 423 26.10 -20.74 -17.97
N GLU A 424 25.46 -20.55 -16.82
CA GLU A 424 26.11 -20.58 -15.51
C GLU A 424 25.11 -21.04 -14.43
N VAL A 425 25.57 -21.93 -13.55
CA VAL A 425 24.82 -22.36 -12.37
C VAL A 425 25.66 -22.02 -11.15
N GLY A 426 25.15 -21.10 -10.32
CA GLY A 426 25.83 -20.68 -9.09
C GLY A 426 25.76 -21.76 -8.02
N ALA A 427 26.84 -21.91 -7.24
CA ALA A 427 26.86 -22.83 -6.11
C ALA A 427 25.75 -22.49 -5.09
N PRO A 428 25.13 -23.48 -4.41
CA PRO A 428 24.17 -23.25 -3.34
C PRO A 428 24.73 -22.37 -2.21
N LEU A 429 23.87 -21.53 -1.63
CA LEU A 429 24.23 -20.79 -0.42
C LEU A 429 24.30 -21.72 0.80
N VAL A 430 25.01 -21.30 1.85
CA VAL A 430 25.16 -22.11 3.07
C VAL A 430 23.79 -22.36 3.70
N GLY A 431 23.43 -23.64 3.86
CA GLY A 431 22.14 -24.06 4.41
C GLY A 431 21.04 -24.23 3.36
N GLU A 432 21.28 -23.88 2.10
CA GLU A 432 20.35 -24.11 0.99
C GLU A 432 20.75 -25.34 0.17
N THR A 433 19.76 -26.08 -0.31
CA THR A 433 19.96 -27.22 -1.23
C THR A 433 19.88 -26.81 -2.70
N LYS A 434 19.32 -25.63 -2.98
CA LYS A 434 19.13 -25.07 -4.32
C LYS A 434 20.35 -24.24 -4.77
N PRO A 435 20.62 -24.14 -6.08
CA PRO A 435 21.65 -23.23 -6.59
C PRO A 435 21.32 -21.77 -6.25
N SER A 436 22.35 -20.91 -6.15
CA SER A 436 22.15 -19.48 -5.86
C SER A 436 21.54 -18.71 -7.04
N PHE A 437 21.86 -19.11 -8.27
CA PHE A 437 21.25 -18.60 -9.50
C PHE A 437 21.45 -19.59 -10.64
N VAL A 438 20.59 -19.51 -11.66
CA VAL A 438 20.73 -20.26 -12.92
C VAL A 438 20.55 -19.30 -14.07
N ARG A 439 21.64 -19.04 -14.81
CA ARG A 439 21.66 -18.07 -15.91
C ARG A 439 21.44 -18.76 -17.25
N VAL A 440 20.53 -18.21 -18.04
CA VAL A 440 20.11 -18.74 -19.35
C VAL A 440 20.22 -17.64 -20.41
N GLU A 441 20.74 -18.00 -21.58
CA GLU A 441 20.74 -17.16 -22.79
C GLU A 441 19.53 -17.46 -23.66
N VAL A 442 18.79 -16.41 -24.04
CA VAL A 442 17.61 -16.48 -24.91
C VAL A 442 17.84 -15.61 -26.14
N ASP A 443 17.79 -16.22 -27.33
CA ASP A 443 17.98 -15.55 -28.62
C ASP A 443 16.66 -15.12 -29.24
N VAL A 444 16.53 -13.84 -29.60
CA VAL A 444 15.33 -13.28 -30.25
C VAL A 444 15.66 -12.46 -31.52
N ASP A 445 14.72 -12.43 -32.47
CA ASP A 445 14.78 -11.60 -33.68
C ASP A 445 13.77 -10.46 -33.61
N LEU A 446 14.26 -9.24 -33.40
CA LEU A 446 13.43 -8.03 -33.36
C LEU A 446 13.18 -7.43 -34.74
N GLY A 447 13.84 -7.92 -35.80
CA GLY A 447 13.75 -7.36 -37.15
C GLY A 447 12.35 -7.47 -37.79
N LYS A 448 11.49 -8.35 -37.26
CA LYS A 448 10.11 -8.56 -37.73
C LYS A 448 9.08 -7.65 -37.05
N TYR A 449 9.49 -6.86 -36.06
CA TYR A 449 8.60 -6.05 -35.23
C TYR A 449 8.79 -4.55 -35.53
N SER A 450 7.81 -3.73 -35.14
CA SER A 450 7.90 -2.28 -35.32
C SER A 450 9.06 -1.68 -34.49
N LYS A 451 9.64 -0.56 -34.93
CA LYS A 451 10.71 0.15 -34.20
C LYS A 451 10.34 0.41 -32.73
N ARG A 452 9.06 0.72 -32.48
CA ARG A 452 8.53 0.93 -31.12
C ARG A 452 8.66 -0.33 -30.26
N VAL A 453 8.23 -1.49 -30.78
CA VAL A 453 8.32 -2.77 -30.05
C VAL A 453 9.77 -3.17 -29.85
N ALA A 454 10.62 -3.06 -30.87
CA ALA A 454 12.04 -3.36 -30.78
C ALA A 454 12.73 -2.56 -29.65
N ARG A 455 12.56 -1.23 -29.63
CA ARG A 455 13.10 -0.36 -28.57
C ARG A 455 12.61 -0.75 -27.18
N GLN A 456 11.33 -1.14 -27.06
CA GLN A 456 10.79 -1.59 -25.76
C GLN A 456 11.41 -2.91 -25.25
N TRP A 457 11.91 -3.77 -26.13
CA TRP A 457 12.60 -5.01 -25.75
C TRP A 457 14.10 -4.80 -25.54
N GLU A 458 14.70 -3.82 -26.21
CA GLU A 458 16.08 -3.39 -25.98
C GLU A 458 16.25 -2.68 -24.63
N ASN A 459 15.24 -1.90 -24.23
CA ASN A 459 15.21 -1.14 -22.96
C ASN A 459 14.75 -2.00 -21.75
N LEU A 460 14.90 -3.33 -21.81
CA LEU A 460 14.65 -4.17 -20.63
C LEU A 460 15.74 -3.90 -19.58
N GLU A 461 15.31 -3.58 -18.36
CA GLU A 461 16.21 -3.22 -17.27
C GLU A 461 16.65 -4.46 -16.48
N PRO A 462 17.86 -4.48 -15.90
CA PRO A 462 18.28 -5.53 -14.98
C PRO A 462 17.28 -5.70 -13.81
N GLY A 463 16.98 -6.96 -13.47
CA GLY A 463 16.00 -7.34 -12.46
C GLY A 463 14.54 -7.18 -12.90
N GLN A 464 14.25 -6.93 -14.18
CA GLN A 464 12.88 -6.93 -14.70
C GLN A 464 12.41 -8.37 -14.92
N LEU A 465 11.14 -8.65 -14.58
CA LEU A 465 10.56 -9.99 -14.73
C LEU A 465 10.15 -10.27 -16.17
N VAL A 466 10.43 -11.49 -16.65
CA VAL A 466 9.97 -12.06 -17.91
C VAL A 466 9.47 -13.49 -17.71
N TYR A 467 8.68 -14.00 -18.65
CA TYR A 467 8.17 -15.37 -18.64
C TYR A 467 8.67 -16.12 -19.87
N LEU A 468 9.29 -17.26 -19.64
CA LEU A 468 9.62 -18.24 -20.67
C LEU A 468 8.53 -19.30 -20.70
N MET A 469 7.99 -19.55 -21.88
CA MET A 469 6.87 -20.47 -22.09
C MET A 469 7.25 -21.55 -23.11
N ASN A 470 6.75 -22.76 -22.87
CA ASN A 470 6.67 -23.79 -23.90
C ASN A 470 5.22 -23.87 -24.40
N LEU A 471 4.99 -23.37 -25.61
CA LEU A 471 3.69 -23.37 -26.28
C LEU A 471 3.62 -24.46 -27.35
N GLU A 472 2.48 -25.14 -27.41
CA GLU A 472 2.10 -26.13 -28.43
C GLU A 472 0.67 -25.83 -28.93
N SER A 473 0.18 -26.59 -29.92
CA SER A 473 -1.23 -26.53 -30.32
C SER A 473 -2.16 -26.78 -29.12
N PRO A 474 -3.24 -25.99 -28.93
CA PRO A 474 -4.23 -26.22 -27.88
C PRO A 474 -4.82 -27.63 -27.95
N ILE A 475 -4.95 -28.29 -26.78
CA ILE A 475 -5.51 -29.65 -26.67
C ILE A 475 -6.84 -29.57 -25.90
N PRO A 476 -8.01 -29.44 -26.57
CA PRO A 476 -9.29 -29.23 -25.90
C PRO A 476 -9.67 -30.35 -24.91
N SER A 477 -9.22 -31.57 -25.16
CA SER A 477 -9.51 -32.77 -24.35
C SER A 477 -8.55 -32.98 -23.17
N ALA A 478 -7.55 -32.12 -22.96
CA ALA A 478 -6.58 -32.28 -21.89
C ALA A 478 -7.22 -32.22 -20.48
N SER A 479 -6.64 -32.92 -19.52
CA SER A 479 -7.07 -32.86 -18.10
C SER A 479 -6.76 -31.49 -17.50
N ASN A 480 -5.59 -30.96 -17.80
CA ASN A 480 -5.08 -29.71 -17.26
C ASN A 480 -5.64 -28.51 -18.04
N THR A 481 -6.02 -27.46 -17.32
CA THR A 481 -6.61 -26.23 -17.91
C THR A 481 -5.62 -25.44 -18.76
N TRP A 482 -4.33 -25.45 -18.42
CA TRP A 482 -3.29 -24.78 -19.20
C TRP A 482 -2.97 -25.49 -20.53
N GLU A 483 -3.00 -26.82 -20.57
CA GLU A 483 -2.81 -27.60 -21.80
C GLU A 483 -3.95 -27.36 -22.82
N ARG A 484 -5.18 -27.12 -22.32
CA ARG A 484 -6.31 -26.70 -23.18
C ARG A 484 -6.07 -25.36 -23.86
N LEU A 485 -5.21 -24.50 -23.31
CA LEU A 485 -4.79 -23.24 -23.92
C LEU A 485 -3.58 -23.41 -24.86
N GLY A 486 -2.92 -24.57 -24.86
CA GLY A 486 -1.66 -24.80 -25.58
C GLY A 486 -0.42 -24.41 -24.79
N LEU A 487 -0.52 -24.17 -23.48
CA LEU A 487 0.63 -23.96 -22.60
C LEU A 487 1.05 -25.31 -22.00
N LYS A 488 2.34 -25.68 -22.10
CA LYS A 488 2.88 -26.92 -21.52
C LYS A 488 3.73 -26.67 -20.28
N ALA A 489 4.53 -25.61 -20.30
CA ALA A 489 5.36 -25.21 -19.18
C ALA A 489 5.54 -23.68 -19.16
N LEU A 490 5.67 -23.13 -17.95
CA LEU A 490 5.95 -21.72 -17.70
C LEU A 490 7.10 -21.61 -16.69
N ARG A 491 8.11 -20.80 -17.01
CA ARG A 491 9.19 -20.44 -16.09
C ARG A 491 9.29 -18.92 -16.02
N ALA A 492 9.24 -18.36 -14.81
CA ALA A 492 9.54 -16.95 -14.63
C ALA A 492 11.05 -16.74 -14.52
N ALA A 493 11.54 -15.61 -15.04
CA ALA A 493 12.95 -15.29 -15.05
C ALA A 493 13.19 -13.78 -14.88
N GLU A 494 14.36 -13.39 -14.40
CA GLU A 494 14.78 -12.00 -14.26
C GLU A 494 15.82 -11.63 -15.30
N VAL A 495 15.63 -10.49 -15.96
CA VAL A 495 16.60 -9.96 -16.92
C VAL A 495 17.90 -9.59 -16.21
N VAL A 496 19.03 -10.07 -16.72
CA VAL A 496 20.37 -9.69 -16.26
C VAL A 496 20.95 -8.65 -17.21
N ALA A 497 20.90 -8.91 -18.51
CA ALA A 497 21.41 -8.01 -19.54
C ALA A 497 20.72 -8.26 -20.88
N VAL A 498 20.64 -7.22 -21.69
CA VAL A 498 20.35 -7.31 -23.13
C VAL A 498 21.62 -7.01 -23.90
N LEU A 499 22.03 -7.96 -24.72
CA LEU A 499 23.22 -7.88 -25.55
C LEU A 499 22.85 -7.74 -27.03
N ASP A 500 23.72 -7.08 -27.77
CA ASP A 500 23.66 -7.07 -29.23
C ASP A 500 24.09 -8.42 -29.84
N GLY A 501 24.08 -8.52 -31.17
CA GLY A 501 24.49 -9.73 -31.89
C GLY A 501 25.97 -10.11 -31.70
N ASN A 502 26.80 -9.19 -31.19
CA ASN A 502 28.21 -9.37 -30.90
C ASN A 502 28.47 -9.60 -29.39
N SER A 503 27.41 -9.84 -28.60
CA SER A 503 27.47 -10.04 -27.15
C SER A 503 27.93 -8.81 -26.34
N VAL A 504 27.76 -7.60 -26.87
CA VAL A 504 28.05 -6.35 -26.15
C VAL A 504 26.79 -5.86 -25.42
N PRO A 505 26.87 -5.54 -24.11
CA PRO A 505 25.73 -5.00 -23.36
C PRO A 505 25.30 -3.62 -23.87
N LEU A 506 24.00 -3.46 -24.13
CA LEU A 506 23.43 -2.18 -24.58
C LEU A 506 23.47 -1.09 -23.49
N HIS A 507 23.44 -1.48 -22.20
CA HIS A 507 23.27 -0.54 -21.07
C HIS A 507 24.58 0.02 -20.48
N ARG A 508 25.73 -0.11 -21.15
CA ARG A 508 27.01 0.45 -20.66
C ARG A 508 27.31 1.81 -21.32
N GLY A 509 26.60 2.85 -20.85
CA GLY A 509 27.12 4.22 -20.79
C GLY A 509 27.57 4.90 -22.08
N LYS A 510 26.72 4.96 -23.11
CA LYS A 510 26.72 6.14 -24.00
C LYS A 510 25.39 6.86 -23.82
N LYS A 511 25.48 8.11 -23.35
CA LYS A 511 24.39 9.07 -23.44
C LYS A 511 24.02 9.18 -24.92
N ASP A 512 22.81 8.81 -25.27
CA ASP A 512 22.17 9.23 -26.52
C ASP A 512 21.75 10.71 -26.34
N GLU A 513 22.75 11.60 -26.29
CA GLU A 513 22.58 13.01 -26.63
C GLU A 513 23.16 13.10 -28.06
N ASP A 514 22.34 13.56 -29.01
CA ASP A 514 22.61 13.74 -30.45
C ASP A 514 22.19 12.58 -31.38
N GLU A 515 20.90 12.50 -31.71
CA GLU A 515 20.42 12.08 -33.05
C GLU A 515 18.93 12.46 -33.25
N ASP A 516 18.61 13.75 -33.03
CA ASP A 516 17.41 14.41 -33.59
C ASP A 516 17.84 15.26 -34.81
N SER A 517 18.33 14.60 -35.85
CA SER A 517 18.42 15.19 -37.19
C SER A 517 17.66 14.27 -38.15
N ASP A 518 16.35 14.50 -38.23
CA ASP A 518 15.52 14.11 -39.35
C ASP A 518 16.01 14.89 -40.58
N ASP A 519 16.93 14.32 -41.36
CA ASP A 519 17.14 14.58 -42.79
C ASP A 519 18.32 13.72 -43.30
N ASP A 520 18.04 12.49 -43.72
CA ASP A 520 18.77 11.88 -44.84
C ASP A 520 18.03 10.63 -45.37
N GLU A 521 17.35 10.82 -46.50
CA GLU A 521 16.86 9.76 -47.37
C GLU A 521 18.05 9.00 -47.96
N ASN A 522 18.51 7.93 -47.30
CA ASN A 522 19.41 7.00 -47.95
C ASN A 522 19.08 5.52 -47.67
N ASP A 523 18.91 4.77 -48.76
CA ASP A 523 18.46 3.39 -48.91
C ASP A 523 19.32 2.34 -48.14
N GLY A 524 20.41 2.80 -47.50
CA GLY A 524 21.29 2.00 -46.62
C GLY A 524 20.72 1.70 -45.23
N GLN A 525 19.87 2.55 -44.66
CA GLN A 525 19.29 2.29 -43.32
C GLN A 525 18.24 1.16 -43.34
N ARG A 526 17.56 0.93 -44.47
CA ARG A 526 16.62 -0.21 -44.63
C ARG A 526 17.32 -1.58 -44.59
N ARG A 527 18.65 -1.65 -44.81
CA ARG A 527 19.42 -2.90 -44.70
C ARG A 527 19.92 -3.22 -43.28
N ARG A 528 20.13 -2.24 -42.39
CA ARG A 528 20.54 -2.49 -41.00
C ARG A 528 19.45 -3.17 -40.16
N TYR A 529 18.18 -2.98 -40.50
CA TYR A 529 17.05 -3.61 -39.79
C TYR A 529 16.66 -5.01 -40.29
N LYS A 530 17.36 -5.56 -41.29
CA LYS A 530 16.99 -6.87 -41.87
C LYS A 530 17.36 -8.10 -41.01
N LYS A 531 18.12 -7.94 -39.91
CA LYS A 531 18.36 -8.96 -38.87
C LYS A 531 18.73 -8.30 -37.52
N LEU A 532 17.77 -7.73 -36.81
CA LEU A 532 18.00 -7.13 -35.48
C LEU A 532 17.96 -8.23 -34.40
N ARG A 533 19.04 -9.02 -34.31
CA ARG A 533 19.16 -10.10 -33.31
C ARG A 533 19.61 -9.55 -31.96
N ARG A 534 19.00 -10.04 -30.88
CA ARG A 534 19.39 -9.74 -29.49
C ARG A 534 19.54 -11.03 -28.71
N LYS A 535 20.53 -11.04 -27.81
CA LYS A 535 20.69 -12.07 -26.80
C LYS A 535 20.24 -11.50 -25.47
N ILE A 536 19.32 -12.17 -24.80
CA ILE A 536 18.81 -11.76 -23.50
C ILE A 536 19.31 -12.76 -22.47
N HIS A 537 20.12 -12.29 -21.54
CA HIS A 537 20.56 -13.09 -20.40
C HIS A 537 19.54 -12.95 -19.28
N VAL A 538 19.03 -14.08 -18.80
CA VAL A 538 18.03 -14.13 -17.74
C VAL A 538 18.44 -15.10 -16.65
N ASN A 539 18.09 -14.79 -15.39
CA ASN A 539 18.18 -15.74 -14.28
C ASN A 539 16.81 -16.39 -14.10
N ILE A 540 16.70 -17.70 -14.35
CA ILE A 540 15.49 -18.47 -14.09
C ILE A 540 15.41 -18.86 -12.61
N ASP A 541 14.24 -19.35 -12.18
CA ASP A 541 14.08 -19.84 -10.82
C ASP A 541 15.03 -21.01 -10.49
N ALA A 542 15.89 -20.79 -9.51
CA ALA A 542 16.87 -21.76 -9.06
C ALA A 542 16.26 -22.88 -8.22
N VAL A 543 15.16 -22.62 -7.50
CA VAL A 543 14.43 -23.65 -6.73
C VAL A 543 13.96 -24.73 -7.68
N GLN A 544 13.31 -24.31 -8.77
CA GLN A 544 12.79 -25.21 -9.79
C GLN A 544 13.88 -26.00 -10.50
N TYR A 545 14.98 -25.35 -10.90
CA TYR A 545 16.09 -26.05 -11.56
C TYR A 545 16.66 -27.20 -10.70
N GLY A 546 16.74 -26.99 -9.38
CA GLY A 546 17.23 -27.99 -8.44
C GLY A 546 16.29 -29.17 -8.20
N LEU A 547 14.97 -28.98 -8.29
CA LEU A 547 13.97 -30.03 -8.02
C LEU A 547 13.83 -31.04 -9.17
N GLU A 548 14.00 -30.61 -10.42
CA GLU A 548 13.66 -31.41 -11.60
C GLU A 548 14.87 -31.83 -12.47
N HIS A 549 16.12 -31.49 -12.09
CA HIS A 549 17.34 -31.71 -12.91
C HIS A 549 17.13 -31.27 -14.38
N GLU A 550 16.65 -30.04 -14.54
CA GLU A 550 15.72 -29.65 -15.60
C GLU A 550 16.37 -29.12 -16.91
N ASN A 551 17.60 -29.54 -17.26
CA ASN A 551 18.25 -29.09 -18.51
C ASN A 551 17.39 -29.35 -19.75
N VAL A 552 16.60 -30.43 -19.74
CA VAL A 552 15.75 -30.84 -20.87
C VAL A 552 14.58 -29.87 -21.06
N LEU A 553 13.92 -29.42 -19.99
CA LEU A 553 12.73 -28.57 -20.11
C LEU A 553 13.07 -27.15 -20.58
N ILE A 554 14.20 -26.60 -20.10
CA ILE A 554 14.69 -25.28 -20.50
C ILE A 554 14.93 -25.23 -22.00
N ASN A 555 15.49 -26.30 -22.57
CA ASN A 555 15.74 -26.41 -24.01
C ASN A 555 14.45 -26.39 -24.85
N HIS A 556 13.28 -26.61 -24.26
CA HIS A 556 11.99 -26.63 -24.95
C HIS A 556 11.18 -25.33 -24.80
N LEU A 557 11.70 -24.33 -24.07
CA LEU A 557 11.02 -23.03 -23.94
C LEU A 557 11.15 -22.25 -25.26
N ASN A 558 10.04 -22.01 -25.93
CA ASN A 558 9.99 -21.52 -27.31
C ASN A 558 9.40 -20.12 -27.47
N VAL A 559 8.90 -19.51 -26.39
CA VAL A 559 8.39 -18.13 -26.37
C VAL A 559 8.88 -17.40 -25.11
N ILE A 560 9.32 -16.15 -25.27
CA ILE A 560 9.57 -15.22 -24.17
C ILE A 560 8.50 -14.13 -24.16
N SER A 561 7.96 -13.79 -22.98
CA SER A 561 7.03 -12.69 -22.81
C SER A 561 7.42 -11.79 -21.65
N LYS A 562 6.99 -10.52 -21.70
CA LYS A 562 7.23 -9.53 -20.65
C LYS A 562 5.91 -8.93 -20.17
N PRO A 563 5.69 -8.75 -18.86
CA PRO A 563 4.47 -8.14 -18.35
C PRO A 563 4.31 -6.68 -18.82
N VAL A 564 3.08 -6.18 -18.81
CA VAL A 564 2.76 -4.80 -19.22
C VAL A 564 3.33 -3.78 -18.22
N GLU A 565 3.27 -4.08 -16.93
CA GLU A 565 3.71 -3.20 -15.85
C GLU A 565 5.17 -3.50 -15.47
N LYS A 566 5.99 -2.44 -15.32
CA LYS A 566 7.39 -2.56 -14.85
C LYS A 566 7.49 -3.00 -13.38
N ASP A 567 6.53 -2.57 -12.54
CA ASP A 567 6.44 -2.89 -11.12
C ASP A 567 5.66 -4.21 -10.88
N PHE A 568 5.93 -5.26 -11.67
CA PHE A 568 5.24 -6.53 -11.51
C PHE A 568 5.68 -7.22 -10.20
N SER A 569 4.82 -7.14 -9.19
CA SER A 569 4.67 -7.92 -7.93
C SER A 569 5.88 -8.59 -7.26
N LYS A 570 6.79 -9.28 -7.95
CA LYS A 570 7.92 -10.00 -7.34
C LYS A 570 8.80 -9.07 -6.50
N ARG A 571 9.10 -7.87 -7.00
CA ARG A 571 9.86 -6.86 -6.24
C ARG A 571 9.13 -6.46 -4.96
N ARG A 572 7.81 -6.23 -5.04
CA ARG A 572 6.95 -5.90 -3.89
C ARG A 572 6.89 -7.06 -2.88
N LEU A 573 6.72 -8.31 -3.34
CA LEU A 573 6.72 -9.50 -2.50
C LEU A 573 8.07 -9.71 -1.79
N SER A 574 9.18 -9.49 -2.52
CA SER A 574 10.54 -9.57 -1.96
C SER A 574 10.78 -8.49 -0.91
N TRP A 575 10.32 -7.27 -1.16
CA TRP A 575 10.32 -6.18 -0.20
C TRP A 575 9.48 -6.51 1.05
N MET A 576 8.25 -7.03 0.88
CA MET A 576 7.40 -7.46 2.00
C MET A 576 8.04 -8.58 2.82
N ARG A 577 8.71 -9.56 2.18
CA ARG A 577 9.47 -10.61 2.88
C ARG A 577 10.63 -10.05 3.70
N SER A 578 11.33 -9.05 3.17
CA SER A 578 12.35 -8.31 3.92
C SER A 578 11.74 -7.63 5.15
N LYS A 579 10.60 -6.96 4.99
CA LYS A 579 9.88 -6.29 6.09
C LYS A 579 9.23 -7.25 7.08
N PHE A 580 8.87 -8.48 6.71
CA PHE A 580 8.50 -9.50 7.71
C PHE A 580 9.66 -9.75 8.71
N SER A 581 10.90 -9.71 8.23
CA SER A 581 12.09 -9.99 9.05
C SER A 581 12.55 -8.78 9.87
N SER A 582 12.42 -7.57 9.34
CA SER A 582 12.96 -6.34 9.94
C SER A 582 11.90 -5.32 10.41
N GLY A 583 10.70 -5.38 9.84
CA GLY A 583 9.60 -4.43 10.04
C GLY A 583 8.92 -4.65 11.37
N ARG A 584 9.28 -3.82 12.34
CA ARG A 584 8.70 -3.77 13.67
C ARG A 584 8.08 -2.41 13.90
N LEU A 585 6.96 -2.37 14.60
CA LEU A 585 6.34 -1.13 15.07
C LEU A 585 6.81 -0.82 16.51
N PRO A 586 6.79 0.45 16.93
CA PRO A 586 6.97 0.81 18.34
C PRO A 586 5.92 0.12 19.23
N GLU A 587 6.31 -0.26 20.44
CA GLU A 587 5.44 -0.97 21.39
C GLU A 587 4.16 -0.19 21.66
N PHE A 588 4.28 1.13 21.89
CA PHE A 588 3.16 2.03 22.18
C PHE A 588 2.09 2.16 21.08
N ILE A 589 2.34 1.64 19.86
CA ILE A 589 1.34 1.61 18.78
C ILE A 589 0.99 0.21 18.29
N THR A 590 1.73 -0.82 18.73
CA THR A 590 1.62 -2.15 18.15
C THR A 590 0.24 -2.75 18.40
N ASP A 591 -0.27 -2.65 19.61
CA ASP A 591 -1.61 -3.15 19.97
C ASP A 591 -2.71 -2.43 19.20
N ALA A 592 -2.66 -1.10 19.14
CA ALA A 592 -3.60 -0.29 18.39
C ALA A 592 -3.61 -0.64 16.89
N PHE A 593 -2.42 -0.89 16.31
CA PHE A 593 -2.29 -1.37 14.94
C PHE A 593 -2.88 -2.76 14.75
N LEU A 594 -2.65 -3.69 15.68
CA LEU A 594 -3.23 -5.04 15.63
C LEU A 594 -4.75 -5.06 15.89
N GLY A 595 -5.33 -3.91 16.23
CA GLY A 595 -6.76 -3.73 16.46
C GLY A 595 -7.19 -3.95 17.91
N PHE A 596 -6.26 -3.81 18.86
CA PHE A 596 -6.44 -3.94 20.30
C PHE A 596 -6.19 -2.60 21.01
N GLY A 597 -7.24 -2.03 21.63
CA GLY A 597 -7.09 -0.86 22.49
C GLY A 597 -6.61 0.41 21.77
N ALA A 598 -6.40 1.47 22.55
CA ALA A 598 -5.81 2.72 22.07
C ALA A 598 -4.27 2.65 22.20
N PRO A 599 -3.52 3.47 21.42
CA PRO A 599 -2.08 3.62 21.61
C PRO A 599 -1.74 4.10 23.02
N ASP A 600 -0.56 3.72 23.54
CA ASP A 600 -0.11 4.19 24.84
C ASP A 600 0.26 5.69 24.78
N GLU A 601 -0.15 6.43 25.80
CA GLU A 601 0.16 7.86 25.92
C GLU A 601 1.62 8.05 26.37
N LEU A 602 2.38 8.85 25.60
CA LEU A 602 3.69 9.33 26.03
C LEU A 602 3.54 10.74 26.63
N GLY A 603 4.24 11.01 27.73
CA GLY A 603 4.18 12.30 28.42
C GLY A 603 4.69 13.47 27.56
N PRO A 604 4.32 14.72 27.89
CA PRO A 604 4.71 15.91 27.12
C PRO A 604 6.23 16.17 27.19
N CYS A 605 6.76 16.91 26.20
CA CYS A 605 8.15 17.35 26.21
C CYS A 605 8.45 18.32 27.37
N GLU A 606 9.68 18.27 27.90
CA GLU A 606 10.11 19.20 28.95
C GLU A 606 10.31 20.63 28.44
N LYS A 607 10.82 20.78 27.21
CA LYS A 607 11.12 22.07 26.58
C LYS A 607 10.74 22.04 25.10
N VAL A 608 9.98 23.03 24.63
CA VAL A 608 9.55 23.20 23.24
C VAL A 608 9.56 24.68 22.87
N ASP A 609 10.20 25.03 21.75
CA ASP A 609 10.15 26.37 21.19
C ASP A 609 9.05 26.45 20.11
N PHE A 610 7.98 27.19 20.40
CA PHE A 610 6.88 27.42 19.47
C PHE A 610 7.12 28.63 18.57
N MET A 611 8.25 29.32 18.68
CA MET A 611 8.62 30.45 17.83
C MET A 611 7.47 31.49 17.80
N ASP A 612 7.16 32.05 16.62
CA ASP A 612 6.06 33.00 16.41
C ASP A 612 4.74 32.34 15.97
N THR A 613 4.55 31.04 16.29
CA THR A 613 3.33 30.28 15.95
C THR A 613 2.09 30.92 16.58
N PHE A 614 2.18 31.33 17.84
CA PHE A 614 1.14 32.07 18.54
C PHE A 614 1.34 33.58 18.35
N LYS A 615 0.26 34.32 18.11
CA LYS A 615 0.33 35.78 17.97
C LYS A 615 0.06 36.52 19.29
N SER A 616 -0.47 35.85 20.30
CA SER A 616 -0.68 36.42 21.63
C SER A 616 -0.66 35.37 22.75
N VAL A 617 -0.42 35.82 23.98
CA VAL A 617 -0.48 34.98 25.20
C VAL A 617 -1.85 34.33 25.37
N GLN A 618 -2.93 35.02 24.99
CA GLN A 618 -4.30 34.48 25.07
C GLN A 618 -4.49 33.27 24.14
N GLN A 619 -3.94 33.32 22.92
CA GLN A 619 -3.97 32.18 21.99
C GLN A 619 -3.17 31.00 22.53
N ALA A 620 -1.97 31.26 23.07
CA ALA A 620 -1.13 30.22 23.67
C ALA A 620 -1.83 29.55 24.86
N LYS A 621 -2.41 30.33 25.78
CA LYS A 621 -3.14 29.83 26.95
C LYS A 621 -4.35 28.96 26.55
N LYS A 622 -5.10 29.37 25.52
CA LYS A 622 -6.26 28.61 25.04
C LYS A 622 -5.82 27.28 24.42
N ALA A 623 -4.78 27.29 23.58
CA ALA A 623 -4.31 26.08 22.88
C ALA A 623 -3.61 25.06 23.78
N MET A 624 -2.93 25.53 24.84
CA MET A 624 -2.17 24.66 25.77
C MET A 624 -3.00 24.19 26.98
N GLY A 625 -4.16 24.80 27.24
CA GLY A 625 -5.04 24.49 28.38
C GLY A 625 -4.58 25.10 29.70
N GLU A 626 -5.32 24.82 30.78
CA GLU A 626 -5.13 25.45 32.11
C GLU A 626 -3.86 25.01 32.86
N GLY A 627 -3.08 24.07 32.32
CA GLY A 627 -1.91 23.49 32.97
C GLY A 627 -0.59 24.26 32.82
N VAL A 628 -0.56 25.36 32.05
CA VAL A 628 0.65 26.15 31.74
C VAL A 628 0.59 27.52 32.41
N ASN A 629 1.64 27.90 33.15
CA ASN A 629 1.76 29.24 33.74
C ASN A 629 2.22 30.25 32.67
N VAL A 630 1.50 31.37 32.54
CA VAL A 630 1.73 32.42 31.54
C VAL A 630 2.07 33.79 32.14
N GLU A 631 2.21 33.90 33.47
CA GLU A 631 2.38 35.18 34.18
C GLU A 631 3.61 35.98 33.74
N THR A 632 4.65 35.30 33.26
CA THR A 632 5.93 35.89 32.85
C THR A 632 6.04 36.21 31.36
N ALA A 633 5.02 35.86 30.56
CA ALA A 633 5.08 35.99 29.09
C ALA A 633 4.58 37.36 28.60
N SER A 634 5.34 37.97 27.69
CA SER A 634 5.00 39.21 26.98
C SER A 634 4.62 38.94 25.51
N ASP A 635 5.35 39.51 24.55
CA ASP A 635 5.13 39.34 23.12
C ASP A 635 5.82 38.09 22.57
N PRO A 636 5.33 37.49 21.46
CA PRO A 636 6.00 36.36 20.82
C PRO A 636 7.38 36.76 20.29
N PRO A 637 8.31 35.80 20.10
CA PRO A 637 8.16 34.34 20.15
C PRO A 637 8.08 33.70 21.56
N TYR A 638 7.61 32.45 21.62
CA TYR A 638 7.37 31.73 22.89
C TYR A 638 8.05 30.36 23.00
N ILE A 639 8.63 30.10 24.18
CA ILE A 639 9.15 28.80 24.61
C ILE A 639 8.31 28.28 25.77
N VAL A 640 7.99 26.99 25.75
CA VAL A 640 7.39 26.29 26.88
C VAL A 640 8.47 25.43 27.53
N GLU A 641 8.79 25.70 28.80
CA GLU A 641 9.78 24.94 29.57
C GLU A 641 9.17 24.57 30.94
N LYS A 642 9.11 23.28 31.27
CA LYS A 642 8.54 22.76 32.54
C LYS A 642 7.14 23.33 32.85
N LYS A 643 6.28 23.44 31.83
CA LYS A 643 4.93 24.04 31.88
C LYS A 643 4.89 25.54 32.20
N GLN A 644 5.97 26.27 31.96
CA GLN A 644 6.00 27.73 32.00
C GLN A 644 6.17 28.29 30.59
N LEU A 645 5.37 29.31 30.25
CA LEU A 645 5.47 30.05 29.00
C LEU A 645 6.43 31.23 29.17
N LEU A 646 7.48 31.27 28.36
CA LEU A 646 8.52 32.30 28.38
C LEU A 646 8.56 33.00 27.02
N SER A 647 8.60 34.34 27.00
CA SER A 647 8.86 35.12 25.79
C SER A 647 10.33 35.44 25.63
N TYR A 648 10.79 35.60 24.38
CA TYR A 648 12.16 36.00 24.05
C TYR A 648 12.19 36.84 22.77
N HIS A 649 13.33 37.47 22.44
CA HIS A 649 13.52 38.16 21.16
C HIS A 649 14.34 37.31 20.20
N PHE A 650 13.93 37.29 18.92
CA PHE A 650 14.72 36.62 17.89
C PHE A 650 16.14 37.20 17.82
N PRO A 651 17.17 36.35 17.72
CA PRO A 651 18.54 36.82 17.58
C PRO A 651 18.73 37.54 16.25
N ASN A 652 19.59 38.57 16.24
CA ASN A 652 20.02 39.19 15.00
C ASN A 652 20.80 38.15 14.16
N THR A 653 20.47 38.03 12.88
CA THR A 653 21.02 37.02 11.96
C THR A 653 21.96 37.59 10.91
N GLY A 654 22.37 38.85 11.08
CA GLY A 654 23.28 39.56 10.20
C GLY A 654 22.55 40.35 9.10
N PRO A 655 23.32 40.95 8.17
CA PRO A 655 22.80 41.96 7.23
C PRO A 655 22.14 41.36 5.98
N TYR A 656 22.29 40.05 5.75
CA TYR A 656 21.89 39.42 4.50
C TYR A 656 20.57 38.68 4.63
N ASP A 657 19.67 38.90 3.67
CA ASP A 657 18.33 38.32 3.62
C ASP A 657 18.30 36.78 3.66
N GLU A 658 19.38 36.12 3.21
CA GLU A 658 19.53 34.66 3.25
C GLU A 658 19.63 34.08 4.68
N ASN A 659 19.92 34.92 5.67
CA ASN A 659 20.03 34.52 7.07
C ASN A 659 18.82 34.94 7.93
N CYS A 660 17.98 35.83 7.42
CA CYS A 660 16.83 36.36 8.14
C CYS A 660 15.87 35.24 8.58
N ILE A 661 15.45 35.31 9.84
CA ILE A 661 14.38 34.47 10.38
C ILE A 661 13.08 34.88 9.69
N LYS A 662 12.48 33.93 8.97
CA LYS A 662 11.22 34.11 8.25
C LYS A 662 10.07 34.09 9.26
N PRO A 663 9.19 35.11 9.29
CA PRO A 663 8.01 35.07 10.14
C PRO A 663 7.05 33.99 9.64
N THR A 664 6.33 33.35 10.55
CA THR A 664 5.31 32.35 10.21
C THR A 664 4.24 33.00 9.32
N PRO A 665 4.10 32.58 8.05
CA PRO A 665 3.28 33.29 7.05
C PRO A 665 1.77 33.05 7.22
N HIS A 666 1.38 31.96 7.88
CA HIS A 666 -0.01 31.54 8.03
C HIS A 666 -0.59 31.93 9.40
N LYS A 667 -1.88 32.30 9.40
CA LYS A 667 -2.67 32.51 10.62
C LYS A 667 -3.49 31.26 10.93
N PHE A 668 -3.15 30.60 12.04
CA PHE A 668 -3.82 29.39 12.50
C PHE A 668 -5.10 29.71 13.29
N THR A 669 -6.11 28.83 13.19
CA THR A 669 -7.28 28.86 14.10
C THR A 669 -6.91 28.27 15.46
N ASP A 670 -7.76 28.47 16.46
CA ASP A 670 -7.54 27.92 17.80
C ASP A 670 -7.47 26.39 17.77
N GLU A 671 -8.32 25.72 16.98
CA GLU A 671 -8.29 24.25 16.85
C GLU A 671 -7.02 23.76 16.12
N GLN A 672 -6.53 24.52 15.14
CA GLN A 672 -5.26 24.22 14.48
C GLN A 672 -4.07 24.40 15.43
N LEU A 673 -4.11 25.41 16.30
CA LEU A 673 -3.10 25.64 17.33
C LEU A 673 -3.10 24.52 18.38
N GLU A 674 -4.28 24.09 18.85
CA GLU A 674 -4.42 22.91 19.72
C GLU A 674 -3.85 21.64 19.07
N ALA A 675 -4.10 21.45 17.77
CA ALA A 675 -3.54 20.33 17.01
C ALA A 675 -2.00 20.41 16.96
N ILE A 676 -1.42 21.58 16.66
CA ILE A 676 0.03 21.77 16.64
C ILE A 676 0.66 21.43 17.99
N VAL A 677 0.07 21.90 19.10
CA VAL A 677 0.56 21.59 20.47
C VAL A 677 0.55 20.09 20.74
N LYS A 678 -0.50 19.37 20.35
CA LYS A 678 -0.58 17.91 20.51
C LYS A 678 0.48 17.17 19.69
N LEU A 679 0.65 17.56 18.42
CA LEU A 679 1.51 16.90 17.45
C LEU A 679 3.01 17.01 17.75
N VAL A 680 3.42 18.07 18.45
CA VAL A 680 4.82 18.27 18.84
C VAL A 680 5.22 17.35 20.01
N ASN A 681 4.26 16.82 20.77
CA ASN A 681 4.56 15.90 21.85
C ASN A 681 4.84 14.46 21.36
N PRO A 682 5.66 13.68 22.10
CA PRO A 682 5.91 12.27 21.82
C PRO A 682 4.60 11.46 21.83
N GLY A 683 4.59 10.36 21.10
CA GLY A 683 3.47 9.42 21.06
C GLY A 683 2.84 9.30 19.68
N PHE A 684 1.68 8.67 19.65
CA PHE A 684 0.88 8.50 18.44
C PHE A 684 -0.15 9.62 18.32
N ASN A 685 -0.12 10.34 17.21
CA ASN A 685 -1.09 11.39 16.92
C ASN A 685 -1.76 11.14 15.57
N LEU A 686 -3.09 11.08 15.59
CA LEU A 686 -3.89 10.92 14.38
C LEU A 686 -4.61 12.23 14.04
N ILE A 687 -4.29 12.79 12.87
CA ILE A 687 -4.96 13.96 12.30
C ILE A 687 -5.95 13.50 11.23
N ASP A 688 -7.19 13.91 11.43
CA ASP A 688 -8.25 13.73 10.46
C ASP A 688 -8.76 15.10 10.01
N GLY A 689 -8.80 15.31 8.72
CA GLY A 689 -9.28 16.56 8.15
C GLY A 689 -9.48 16.44 6.65
N VAL A 690 -10.06 17.47 6.06
CA VAL A 690 -10.20 17.53 4.62
C VAL A 690 -8.82 17.57 3.97
N GLN A 691 -8.60 16.68 3.00
CA GLN A 691 -7.34 16.70 2.25
C GLN A 691 -7.19 18.02 1.47
N GLY A 692 -6.13 18.75 1.76
CA GLY A 692 -5.85 20.06 1.18
C GLY A 692 -4.73 20.81 1.88
N LEU A 693 -4.58 22.09 1.55
CA LEU A 693 -3.49 22.96 2.02
C LEU A 693 -3.47 23.09 3.55
N GLU A 694 -4.61 23.02 4.22
CA GLU A 694 -4.71 23.20 5.68
C GLU A 694 -4.01 22.09 6.48
N GLN A 695 -4.07 20.84 6.02
CA GLN A 695 -3.31 19.74 6.65
C GLN A 695 -1.81 19.94 6.43
N ALA A 696 -1.42 20.29 5.21
CA ALA A 696 -0.02 20.51 4.85
C ALA A 696 0.59 21.68 5.63
N THR A 697 -0.16 22.76 5.88
CA THR A 697 0.34 23.92 6.65
C THR A 697 0.52 23.60 8.13
N VAL A 698 -0.42 22.87 8.75
CA VAL A 698 -0.25 22.36 10.13
C VAL A 698 0.98 21.45 10.22
N CYS A 699 1.13 20.51 9.28
CA CYS A 699 2.30 19.61 9.24
C CYS A 699 3.61 20.37 9.05
N ALA A 700 3.65 21.35 8.14
CA ALA A 700 4.83 22.19 7.91
C ALA A 700 5.25 22.92 9.19
N GLN A 701 4.27 23.45 9.94
CA GLN A 701 4.55 24.14 11.20
C GLN A 701 5.06 23.18 12.28
N VAL A 702 4.47 21.99 12.40
CA VAL A 702 4.94 20.96 13.34
C VAL A 702 6.37 20.54 13.01
N LEU A 703 6.68 20.31 11.73
CA LEU A 703 8.04 19.99 11.28
C LEU A 703 9.02 21.12 11.58
N ASN A 704 8.62 22.37 11.37
CA ASN A 704 9.41 23.56 11.72
C ASN A 704 9.70 23.64 13.23
N ILE A 705 8.69 23.37 14.08
CA ILE A 705 8.87 23.36 15.54
C ILE A 705 9.80 22.22 15.97
N ILE A 706 9.59 21.00 15.47
CA ILE A 706 10.44 19.84 15.80
C ILE A 706 11.89 20.09 15.35
N TYR A 707 12.08 20.66 14.16
CA TYR A 707 13.40 20.99 13.63
C TYR A 707 14.17 21.97 14.53
N ASN A 708 13.51 23.02 15.01
CA ASN A 708 14.15 24.05 15.84
C ASN A 708 14.25 23.66 17.32
N SER A 709 13.26 22.94 17.86
CA SER A 709 13.23 22.54 19.28
C SER A 709 14.15 21.35 19.60
N PHE A 710 14.35 20.43 18.65
CA PHE A 710 15.07 19.18 18.90
C PHE A 710 16.22 18.97 17.88
N PRO A 711 17.38 19.64 18.04
CA PRO A 711 18.46 19.64 17.06
C PRO A 711 19.01 18.26 16.67
N HIS A 712 18.96 17.29 17.59
CA HIS A 712 19.45 15.93 17.38
C HIS A 712 18.40 15.00 16.74
N GLU A 713 17.12 15.39 16.76
CA GLU A 713 16.07 14.54 16.23
C GLU A 713 15.94 14.66 14.71
N ARG A 714 15.61 13.52 14.09
CA ARG A 714 15.41 13.37 12.66
C ARG A 714 13.99 12.90 12.37
N THR A 715 13.39 13.48 11.33
CA THR A 715 12.01 13.21 10.93
C THR A 715 11.95 12.63 9.53
N LEU A 716 11.33 11.46 9.41
CA LEU A 716 10.96 10.86 8.13
C LEU A 716 9.54 11.27 7.76
N VAL A 717 9.35 11.82 6.57
CA VAL A 717 8.04 12.15 6.00
C VAL A 717 7.74 11.20 4.86
N VAL A 718 6.71 10.37 5.03
CA VAL A 718 6.28 9.35 4.08
C VAL A 718 4.98 9.78 3.43
N ALA A 719 4.98 9.92 2.11
CA ALA A 719 3.78 10.21 1.32
C ALA A 719 3.54 9.14 0.25
N LYS A 720 2.29 9.02 -0.21
CA LYS A 720 1.97 8.12 -1.32
C LYS A 720 2.47 8.69 -2.66
N THR A 721 2.36 10.00 -2.83
CA THR A 721 2.64 10.69 -4.09
C THR A 721 3.76 11.72 -3.93
N SER A 722 4.49 11.89 -5.03
CA SER A 722 5.57 12.86 -5.17
C SER A 722 5.07 14.32 -5.14
N THR A 723 3.79 14.54 -5.45
CA THR A 723 3.13 15.86 -5.40
C THR A 723 2.95 16.34 -3.97
N ALA A 724 2.45 15.48 -3.07
CA ALA A 724 2.28 15.81 -1.65
C ALA A 724 3.59 16.22 -0.97
N ILE A 725 4.69 15.54 -1.31
CA ILE A 725 6.04 15.90 -0.87
C ILE A 725 6.40 17.30 -1.36
N THR A 726 6.17 17.58 -2.64
CA THR A 726 6.52 18.86 -3.27
C THR A 726 5.74 20.01 -2.64
N GLU A 727 4.43 19.84 -2.40
CA GLU A 727 3.58 20.82 -1.73
C GLU A 727 4.08 21.16 -0.32
N LEU A 728 4.40 20.13 0.48
CA LEU A 728 4.89 20.33 1.84
C LEU A 728 6.29 20.99 1.84
N MET A 729 7.19 20.59 0.93
CA MET A 729 8.50 21.21 0.79
C MET A 729 8.41 22.71 0.44
N GLN A 730 7.49 23.10 -0.46
CA GLN A 730 7.26 24.51 -0.80
C GLN A 730 6.77 25.34 0.40
N LEU A 731 6.04 24.72 1.33
CA LEU A 731 5.64 25.38 2.57
C LEU A 731 6.82 25.49 3.54
N LEU A 732 7.64 24.43 3.67
CA LEU A 732 8.83 24.45 4.52
C LEU A 732 9.87 25.48 4.07
N GLN A 733 10.05 25.69 2.77
CA GLN A 733 10.94 26.73 2.23
C GLN A 733 10.58 28.16 2.71
N LYS A 734 9.33 28.38 3.12
CA LYS A 734 8.84 29.66 3.66
C LYS A 734 8.99 29.77 5.18
N LEU A 735 9.44 28.70 5.84
CA LEU A 735 9.62 28.61 7.29
C LEU A 735 11.11 28.58 7.66
N ASN A 736 11.40 28.49 8.96
CA ASN A 736 12.75 28.53 9.52
C ASN A 736 13.40 27.14 9.54
N VAL A 737 13.58 26.57 8.35
CA VAL A 737 14.24 25.28 8.14
C VAL A 737 15.37 25.47 7.12
N ASP A 738 16.53 24.87 7.37
CA ASP A 738 17.65 24.89 6.42
C ASP A 738 17.40 23.92 5.27
N ASP A 739 17.26 24.46 4.05
CA ASP A 739 17.02 23.70 2.82
C ASP A 739 18.07 22.60 2.59
N LYS A 740 19.31 22.77 3.07
CA LYS A 740 20.39 21.78 2.93
C LYS A 740 20.12 20.50 3.72
N ARG A 741 19.42 20.61 4.85
CA ARG A 741 19.07 19.50 5.74
C ARG A 741 17.71 18.87 5.42
N VAL A 742 17.00 19.42 4.44
CA VAL A 742 15.76 18.88 3.88
C VAL A 742 16.09 18.04 2.65
N VAL A 743 15.86 16.74 2.75
CA VAL A 743 16.30 15.76 1.74
C VAL A 743 15.09 15.10 1.10
N ARG A 744 15.12 14.93 -0.23
CA ARG A 744 14.12 14.13 -0.95
C ARG A 744 14.78 12.98 -1.70
N LEU A 745 14.42 11.74 -1.36
CA LEU A 745 15.11 10.54 -1.84
C LEU A 745 14.94 10.30 -3.34
N ASP A 746 13.76 10.57 -3.89
CA ASP A 746 13.44 10.33 -5.31
C ASP A 746 14.30 11.19 -6.27
N LEU A 747 14.75 12.36 -5.83
CA LEU A 747 15.41 13.36 -6.67
C LEU A 747 16.95 13.37 -6.53
N LEU A 748 17.54 12.43 -5.77
CA LEU A 748 18.98 12.44 -5.52
C LEU A 748 19.81 11.63 -6.54
N PRO A 749 20.92 12.19 -7.08
CA PRO A 749 21.37 13.59 -7.01
C PRO A 749 21.63 14.27 -8.36
N ASN A 750 21.18 15.52 -8.45
CA ASN A 750 21.85 16.56 -9.23
C ASN A 750 23.22 16.84 -8.59
N GLY A 751 24.24 16.03 -8.92
CA GLY A 751 25.65 16.32 -8.61
C GLY A 751 26.12 17.76 -8.89
N PRO A 752 25.57 18.48 -9.89
CA PRO A 752 25.92 19.89 -10.13
C PRO A 752 25.56 20.84 -8.98
N TYR A 753 24.44 20.62 -8.27
CA TYR A 753 23.96 21.57 -7.25
C TYR A 753 24.93 21.68 -6.05
N TYR A 754 25.36 20.55 -5.50
CA TYR A 754 26.30 20.53 -4.39
C TYR A 754 27.68 21.05 -4.80
N SER A 755 28.10 20.76 -6.04
CA SER A 755 29.37 21.23 -6.58
C SER A 755 29.39 22.75 -6.77
N GLU A 756 28.31 23.32 -7.33
CA GLU A 756 28.15 24.78 -7.50
C GLU A 756 28.04 25.50 -6.17
N THR A 757 27.27 24.95 -5.22
CA THR A 757 27.11 25.55 -3.89
C THR A 757 28.42 25.52 -3.11
N ARG A 758 29.16 24.41 -3.17
CA ARG A 758 30.50 24.30 -2.57
C ARG A 758 31.44 25.37 -3.12
N ARG A 759 31.50 25.53 -4.43
CA ARG A 759 32.34 26.55 -5.09
C ARG A 759 32.02 27.96 -4.57
N LYS A 760 30.73 28.33 -4.52
CA LYS A 760 30.31 29.65 -4.02
C LYS A 760 30.71 29.91 -2.57
N LEU A 761 30.56 28.91 -1.69
CA LEU A 761 30.92 29.05 -0.27
C LEU A 761 32.43 29.14 -0.08
N LEU A 762 33.20 28.35 -0.82
CA LEU A 762 34.66 28.39 -0.78
C LEU A 762 35.23 29.73 -1.32
N GLU A 763 34.60 30.30 -2.36
CA GLU A 763 34.91 31.67 -2.83
C GLU A 763 34.67 32.73 -1.73
N GLN A 764 33.63 32.56 -0.90
CA GLN A 764 33.39 33.44 0.25
C GLN A 764 34.44 33.26 1.36
N VAL A 765 34.90 32.03 1.62
CA VAL A 765 36.00 31.76 2.55
C VAL A 765 37.29 32.43 2.08
N GLU A 766 37.58 32.39 0.77
CA GLU A 766 38.75 33.05 0.20
C GLU A 766 38.64 34.58 0.32
N LYS A 767 37.44 35.15 0.09
CA LYS A 767 37.16 36.59 0.34
C LYS A 767 37.40 36.94 1.82
N LEU A 768 36.98 36.10 2.75
CA LEU A 768 37.15 36.30 4.20
C LEU A 768 38.62 36.25 4.63
N SER A 769 39.41 35.30 4.10
CA SER A 769 40.85 35.23 4.41
C SER A 769 41.60 36.46 3.90
N SER A 770 41.26 36.92 2.69
CA SER A 770 41.84 38.10 2.06
C SER A 770 41.48 39.40 2.81
N SER A 771 40.25 39.53 3.33
CA SER A 771 39.80 40.74 4.02
C SER A 771 40.43 40.93 5.41
N ILE A 772 40.83 39.83 6.06
CA ILE A 772 41.51 39.82 7.37
C ILE A 772 43.05 39.86 7.19
N GLY A 773 43.55 39.72 5.96
CA GLY A 773 44.98 39.80 5.65
C GLY A 773 45.78 38.53 5.99
N ILE A 774 45.12 37.37 6.01
CA ILE A 774 45.76 36.08 6.28
C ILE A 774 46.14 35.45 4.95
N SER A 775 47.44 35.28 4.69
CA SER A 775 47.93 34.64 3.47
C SER A 775 47.74 33.12 3.50
N GLY A 776 47.22 32.54 2.43
CA GLY A 776 47.12 31.08 2.23
C GLY A 776 45.89 30.73 1.39
N ALA A 777 45.90 29.56 0.75
CA ALA A 777 44.80 29.06 -0.08
C ALA A 777 43.74 28.37 0.81
N HIS A 778 43.07 29.17 1.65
CA HIS A 778 42.14 28.66 2.65
C HIS A 778 40.82 28.20 2.02
N GLY A 779 40.44 28.76 0.86
CA GLY A 779 39.26 28.39 0.07
C GLY A 779 39.45 27.27 -0.95
N ASP A 780 40.58 26.55 -1.00
CA ASP A 780 40.78 25.49 -2.01
C ASP A 780 39.94 24.22 -1.77
N SER A 781 39.64 23.90 -0.50
CA SER A 781 38.87 22.71 -0.10
C SER A 781 38.05 22.95 1.16
N CYS A 782 37.05 22.10 1.41
CA CYS A 782 36.31 22.14 2.68
C CYS A 782 37.24 21.91 3.90
N GLU A 783 38.29 21.09 3.75
CA GLU A 783 39.24 20.79 4.83
C GLU A 783 40.13 21.99 5.19
N THR A 784 40.65 22.70 4.18
CA THR A 784 41.45 23.93 4.42
C THR A 784 40.60 25.03 5.04
N ALA A 785 39.33 25.14 4.67
CA ALA A 785 38.39 26.11 5.25
C ALA A 785 38.09 25.79 6.74
N GLU A 786 37.96 24.52 7.11
CA GLU A 786 37.77 24.09 8.50
C GLU A 786 39.00 24.37 9.37
N HIS A 787 40.20 24.12 8.83
CA HIS A 787 41.45 24.52 9.46
C HIS A 787 41.54 26.05 9.63
N PHE A 788 41.14 26.83 8.63
CA PHE A 788 41.10 28.28 8.71
C PHE A 788 40.13 28.77 9.82
N TYR A 789 38.96 28.13 9.95
CA TYR A 789 38.02 28.44 11.02
C TYR A 789 38.60 28.17 12.40
N SER A 790 39.14 26.97 12.64
CA SER A 790 39.65 26.56 13.95
C SER A 790 40.88 27.33 14.40
N VAL A 791 41.78 27.70 13.48
CA VAL A 791 43.05 28.37 13.82
C VAL A 791 42.90 29.88 13.92
N TYR A 792 42.07 30.51 13.08
CA TYR A 792 42.01 31.97 12.98
C TYR A 792 40.65 32.53 13.40
N ILE A 793 39.57 32.11 12.74
CA ILE A 793 38.24 32.72 12.92
C ILE A 793 37.68 32.46 14.31
N GLY A 794 37.61 31.20 14.77
CA GLY A 794 37.10 30.82 16.09
C GLY A 794 37.76 31.61 17.23
N PRO A 795 39.12 31.61 17.32
CA PRO A 795 39.83 32.41 18.32
C PRO A 795 39.58 33.92 18.23
N MET A 796 39.40 34.49 17.02
CA MET A 796 39.03 35.89 16.86
C MET A 796 37.62 36.19 17.39
N MET A 797 36.66 35.29 17.17
CA MET A 797 35.31 35.41 17.71
C MET A 797 35.30 35.31 19.24
N GLU A 798 36.05 34.37 19.83
CA GLU A 798 36.18 34.22 21.28
C GLU A 798 36.88 35.41 21.92
N LYS A 799 37.87 35.99 21.23
CA LYS A 799 38.54 37.21 21.67
C LYS A 799 37.56 38.38 21.69
N PHE A 800 36.81 38.61 20.61
CA PHE A 800 35.77 39.64 20.56
C PHE A 800 34.77 39.49 21.70
N GLN A 801 34.30 38.28 21.97
CA GLN A 801 33.33 38.03 23.03
C GLN A 801 33.91 38.38 24.42
N ARG A 802 35.16 38.01 24.71
CA ARG A 802 35.87 38.40 25.94
C ARG A 802 36.06 39.91 26.06
N ASP A 803 36.45 40.57 24.98
CA ASP A 803 36.71 42.01 24.94
C ASP A 803 35.40 42.80 25.19
N THR A 804 34.28 42.35 24.62
CA THR A 804 32.95 42.93 24.87
C THR A 804 32.42 42.69 26.28
N GLU A 805 32.67 41.50 26.86
CA GLU A 805 32.33 41.21 28.28
C GLU A 805 33.18 42.05 29.25
N ALA A 806 34.40 42.43 28.86
CA ALA A 806 35.27 43.33 29.61
C ALA A 806 34.89 44.83 29.46
N GLY A 807 33.88 45.15 28.64
CA GLY A 807 33.36 46.50 28.45
C GLY A 807 34.13 47.36 27.43
N GLU A 808 34.89 46.75 26.52
CA GLU A 808 35.51 47.48 25.40
C GLU A 808 34.46 47.92 24.35
N GLU A 809 34.75 48.99 23.60
CA GLU A 809 33.87 49.49 22.53
C GLU A 809 33.69 48.44 21.41
N VAL A 810 32.44 48.10 21.10
CA VAL A 810 32.08 47.01 20.17
C VAL A 810 32.68 47.24 18.78
N GLU A 811 32.66 48.48 18.31
CA GLU A 811 33.11 48.86 16.97
C GLU A 811 34.63 48.71 16.79
N LYS A 812 35.41 48.94 17.85
CA LYS A 812 36.88 48.82 17.82
C LYS A 812 37.35 47.37 17.91
N SER A 813 36.62 46.53 18.65
CA SER A 813 37.02 45.14 18.87
C SER A 813 36.47 44.18 17.79
N PHE A 814 35.54 44.60 16.93
CA PHE A 814 34.94 43.77 15.89
C PHE A 814 35.94 43.39 14.76
N PRO A 815 36.22 42.09 14.52
CA PRO A 815 37.30 41.64 13.64
C PRO A 815 36.97 41.59 12.13
N PHE A 816 35.70 41.72 11.73
CA PHE A 816 35.27 41.42 10.35
C PHE A 816 34.78 42.63 9.54
N THR A 817 35.09 43.85 9.97
CA THR A 817 34.61 45.09 9.31
C THR A 817 34.93 45.13 7.80
N ASN A 818 36.12 44.68 7.40
CA ASN A 818 36.54 44.67 5.99
C ASN A 818 35.85 43.60 5.14
N TYR A 819 35.33 42.54 5.76
CA TYR A 819 34.64 41.46 5.05
C TYR A 819 33.24 41.91 4.56
N PHE A 820 32.54 42.69 5.38
CA PHE A 820 31.20 43.22 5.13
C PHE A 820 31.21 44.60 4.44
N ASN A 821 32.22 44.86 3.61
CA ASN A 821 32.39 46.13 2.90
C ASN A 821 31.31 46.41 1.84
N ASP A 822 30.49 45.42 1.54
CA ASP A 822 29.33 45.47 0.65
C ASP A 822 28.07 46.04 1.33
N VAL A 823 28.09 46.22 2.66
CA VAL A 823 27.00 46.86 3.43
C VAL A 823 27.35 48.33 3.65
N ASN A 824 26.42 49.26 3.37
CA ASN A 824 26.67 50.71 3.39
C ASN A 824 27.33 51.23 4.69
N THR A 825 26.83 50.80 5.86
CA THR A 825 27.39 51.11 7.18
C THR A 825 27.21 49.90 8.11
N VAL A 826 28.31 49.34 8.62
CA VAL A 826 28.29 48.12 9.47
C VAL A 826 27.64 48.41 10.83
N PHE A 827 27.97 49.55 11.44
CA PHE A 827 27.36 50.08 12.68
C PHE A 827 26.83 51.50 12.42
N ASP A 828 25.69 51.86 13.02
CA ASP A 828 25.13 53.22 12.99
C ASP A 828 25.61 53.98 14.23
N GLU A 829 26.06 55.23 14.05
CA GLU A 829 26.55 56.10 15.13
C GLU A 829 25.45 56.44 16.16
N ASN A 830 24.17 56.33 15.78
CA ASN A 830 23.03 56.62 16.66
C ASN A 830 22.56 55.44 17.52
N GLN A 831 23.14 54.24 17.35
CA GLN A 831 22.77 53.04 18.11
C GLN A 831 23.48 52.98 19.47
N SER A 832 22.78 52.46 20.48
CA SER A 832 23.37 52.13 21.79
C SER A 832 24.42 51.01 21.67
N GLU A 833 25.36 50.90 22.61
CA GLU A 833 26.36 49.81 22.60
C GLU A 833 25.70 48.42 22.70
N GLU A 834 24.54 48.29 23.35
CA GLU A 834 23.75 47.05 23.36
C GLU A 834 23.18 46.69 21.98
N GLU A 835 22.67 47.68 21.24
CA GLU A 835 22.19 47.48 19.86
C GLU A 835 23.34 47.16 18.91
N LYS A 836 24.48 47.84 19.05
CA LYS A 836 25.70 47.53 18.28
C LYS A 836 26.21 46.12 18.58
N LEU A 837 26.16 45.68 19.84
CA LEU A 837 26.52 44.31 20.22
C LEU A 837 25.58 43.27 19.57
N GLN A 838 24.28 43.54 19.52
CA GLN A 838 23.32 42.68 18.82
C GLN A 838 23.63 42.61 17.32
N VAL A 839 23.94 43.76 16.69
CA VAL A 839 24.33 43.84 15.28
C VAL A 839 25.62 43.04 15.02
N ALA A 840 26.66 43.23 15.83
CA ALA A 840 27.91 42.48 15.74
C ALA A 840 27.70 40.97 15.89
N ASN A 841 26.85 40.54 16.83
CA ASN A 841 26.48 39.14 17.00
C ASN A 841 25.76 38.56 15.77
N GLY A 842 24.98 39.36 15.05
CA GLY A 842 24.38 38.95 13.78
C GLY A 842 25.40 38.73 12.66
N TYR A 843 26.38 39.63 12.52
CA TYR A 843 27.48 39.44 11.58
C TYR A 843 28.32 38.18 11.94
N MET A 844 28.61 37.99 13.23
CA MET A 844 29.28 36.79 13.76
C MET A 844 28.51 35.50 13.42
N TYR A 845 27.17 35.54 13.52
CA TYR A 845 26.30 34.44 13.15
C TYR A 845 26.42 34.09 11.66
N HIS A 846 26.46 35.08 10.75
CA HIS A 846 26.66 34.83 9.32
C HIS A 846 27.98 34.09 9.05
N VAL A 847 29.08 34.52 9.69
CA VAL A 847 30.39 33.86 9.54
C VAL A 847 30.34 32.42 10.04
N ARG A 848 29.73 32.13 11.20
CA ARG A 848 29.57 30.73 11.67
C ARG A 848 28.77 29.89 10.69
N LYS A 849 27.64 30.41 10.20
CA LYS A 849 26.75 29.70 9.27
C LYS A 849 27.44 29.39 7.93
N LEU A 850 28.36 30.25 7.48
CA LEU A 850 29.23 29.97 6.32
C LEU A 850 30.07 28.70 6.56
N PHE A 851 30.79 28.61 7.69
CA PHE A 851 31.63 27.43 7.97
C PHE A 851 30.83 26.18 8.29
N GLU A 852 29.69 26.27 8.99
CA GLU A 852 28.75 25.15 9.17
C GLU A 852 28.25 24.61 7.82
N SER A 853 28.03 25.51 6.85
CA SER A 853 27.63 25.13 5.49
C SER A 853 28.74 24.43 4.71
N VAL A 854 30.00 24.81 4.93
CA VAL A 854 31.17 24.17 4.33
C VAL A 854 31.41 22.79 4.94
N GLU A 855 31.29 22.67 6.26
CA GLU A 855 31.37 21.41 7.00
C GLU A 855 30.34 20.39 6.51
N PHE A 856 29.08 20.83 6.31
CA PHE A 856 28.02 19.99 5.74
C PHE A 856 28.38 19.40 4.36
N LEU A 857 29.12 20.16 3.53
CA LEU A 857 29.47 19.76 2.17
C LEU A 857 30.72 18.88 2.09
N ARG A 858 31.54 18.81 3.16
CA ARG A 858 32.81 18.06 3.20
C ARG A 858 32.67 16.60 2.74
N PRO A 859 31.67 15.81 3.18
CA PRO A 859 31.58 14.41 2.77
C PRO A 859 31.30 14.21 1.27
N PHE A 860 30.75 15.22 0.58
CA PHE A 860 30.55 15.16 -0.87
C PHE A 860 31.84 15.35 -1.67
N GLU A 861 32.94 15.81 -1.05
CA GLU A 861 34.28 15.74 -1.64
C GLU A 861 34.77 14.30 -1.76
N LEU A 862 34.42 13.44 -0.80
CA LEU A 862 34.87 12.05 -0.73
C LEU A 862 33.93 11.08 -1.46
N VAL A 863 32.63 11.40 -1.49
CA VAL A 863 31.59 10.50 -1.98
C VAL A 863 31.12 10.89 -3.38
N HIS A 864 31.62 10.17 -4.40
CA HIS A 864 31.31 10.49 -5.80
C HIS A 864 30.14 9.71 -6.41
N THR A 865 29.80 8.53 -5.87
CA THR A 865 28.73 7.72 -6.48
C THR A 865 27.34 8.19 -6.00
N PRO A 866 26.35 8.35 -6.89
CA PRO A 866 24.98 8.72 -6.54
C PRO A 866 24.37 7.87 -5.42
N ARG A 867 24.68 6.57 -5.42
CA ARG A 867 24.21 5.62 -4.40
C ARG A 867 24.79 5.92 -3.03
N ALA A 868 26.09 6.21 -2.94
CA ALA A 868 26.72 6.54 -1.67
C ALA A 868 26.33 7.94 -1.18
N GLN A 869 26.14 8.90 -2.09
CA GLN A 869 25.61 10.23 -1.76
C GLN A 869 24.19 10.14 -1.17
N ARG A 870 23.32 9.35 -1.81
CA ARG A 870 21.98 9.06 -1.28
C ARG A 870 22.08 8.46 0.12
N LYS A 871 22.91 7.43 0.30
CA LYS A 871 23.10 6.77 1.60
C LYS A 871 23.51 7.76 2.70
N TYR A 872 24.51 8.61 2.44
CA TYR A 872 24.97 9.62 3.40
C TYR A 872 23.87 10.62 3.79
N LEU A 873 23.11 11.12 2.80
CA LEU A 873 22.00 12.04 3.03
C LEU A 873 20.86 11.38 3.83
N THR A 874 20.56 10.12 3.56
CA THR A 874 19.50 9.37 4.25
C THR A 874 19.91 8.91 5.64
N GLU A 875 21.17 8.53 5.87
CA GLU A 875 21.61 7.94 7.14
C GLU A 875 22.16 8.97 8.13
N SER A 876 22.75 10.06 7.66
CA SER A 876 23.49 10.99 8.54
C SER A 876 23.08 12.46 8.38
N ALA A 877 23.09 12.99 7.16
CA ALA A 877 23.03 14.45 6.97
C ALA A 877 21.62 15.04 7.01
N GLY A 878 20.61 14.31 6.51
CA GLY A 878 19.24 14.78 6.42
C GLY A 878 18.54 14.79 7.78
N ARG A 879 17.98 15.95 8.16
CA ARG A 879 17.13 16.10 9.36
C ARG A 879 15.65 15.92 9.06
N ILE A 880 15.19 16.39 7.91
CA ILE A 880 13.84 16.12 7.41
C ILE A 880 14.00 15.38 6.09
N VAL A 881 13.67 14.10 6.09
CA VAL A 881 13.84 13.24 4.92
C VAL A 881 12.47 12.90 4.36
N PHE A 882 12.26 13.23 3.09
CA PHE A 882 11.05 12.96 2.34
C PHE A 882 11.23 11.74 1.45
N THR A 883 10.23 10.87 1.48
CA THR A 883 10.21 9.63 0.72
C THR A 883 8.81 9.31 0.22
N THR A 884 8.74 8.53 -0.86
CA THR A 884 7.50 7.85 -1.22
C THR A 884 7.40 6.49 -0.51
N THR A 885 6.21 5.89 -0.51
CA THR A 885 6.01 4.53 0.04
C THR A 885 6.74 3.42 -0.75
N LYS A 886 7.36 3.74 -1.88
CA LYS A 886 8.07 2.78 -2.73
C LYS A 886 9.53 2.56 -2.34
N ASP A 887 10.12 3.50 -1.61
CA ASP A 887 11.54 3.46 -1.31
C ASP A 887 11.80 2.64 -0.04
N ASP A 888 12.80 1.76 -0.09
CA ASP A 888 13.21 0.99 1.08
C ASP A 888 14.19 1.81 1.93
N ILE A 889 13.74 2.18 3.12
CA ILE A 889 14.53 2.96 4.07
C ILE A 889 15.06 2.04 5.16
N ASN A 890 16.38 1.86 5.15
CA ASN A 890 17.14 1.21 6.23
C ASN A 890 17.96 2.26 7.00
N ALA A 891 17.30 3.32 7.45
CA ALA A 891 17.91 4.35 8.27
C ALA A 891 17.06 4.60 9.53
N THR A 892 17.69 5.14 10.56
CA THR A 892 17.04 5.39 11.85
C THR A 892 16.52 6.82 11.94
N PHE A 893 15.34 6.98 12.55
CA PHE A 893 14.66 8.25 12.73
C PHE A 893 13.95 8.28 14.07
N ASP A 894 13.84 9.48 14.65
CA ASP A 894 13.14 9.70 15.91
C ASP A 894 11.64 9.95 15.68
N ASN A 895 11.28 10.50 14.53
CA ASN A 895 9.93 10.91 14.20
C ASN A 895 9.52 10.40 12.82
N VAL A 896 8.28 9.96 12.66
CA VAL A 896 7.69 9.62 11.35
C VAL A 896 6.36 10.32 11.15
N VAL A 897 6.16 10.90 9.96
CA VAL A 897 4.94 11.57 9.54
C VAL A 897 4.40 10.91 8.27
N PHE A 898 3.24 10.27 8.37
CA PHE A 898 2.53 9.68 7.23
C PHE A 898 1.50 10.67 6.68
N LEU A 899 1.69 11.11 5.43
CA LEU A 899 0.80 12.03 4.74
C LEU A 899 -0.14 11.29 3.78
N GLN A 900 -1.38 11.76 3.66
CA GLN A 900 -2.39 11.14 2.80
C GLN A 900 -2.61 9.66 3.16
N SER A 901 -2.63 9.36 4.46
CA SER A 901 -2.72 8.01 5.01
C SER A 901 -4.05 7.31 4.68
N ASN A 902 -5.02 8.05 4.15
CA ASN A 902 -6.27 7.54 3.60
C ASN A 902 -6.08 6.79 2.26
N VAL A 903 -5.04 7.09 1.48
CA VAL A 903 -4.72 6.39 0.21
C VAL A 903 -3.51 5.46 0.31
N GLN A 904 -2.78 5.49 1.43
CA GLN A 904 -1.70 4.55 1.73
C GLN A 904 -2.30 3.25 2.29
N SER A 905 -1.96 2.09 1.73
CA SER A 905 -2.35 0.82 2.34
C SER A 905 -1.61 0.63 3.66
N ASP A 906 -2.21 -0.09 4.61
CA ASP A 906 -1.56 -0.41 5.89
C ASP A 906 -0.20 -1.12 5.71
N VAL A 907 -0.07 -2.00 4.71
CA VAL A 907 1.22 -2.64 4.33
C VAL A 907 2.30 -1.62 3.96
N GLU A 908 1.93 -0.59 3.20
CA GLU A 908 2.87 0.45 2.76
C GLU A 908 3.26 1.35 3.92
N GLY A 909 2.30 1.72 4.76
CA GLY A 909 2.54 2.51 5.97
C GLY A 909 3.49 1.79 6.93
N VAL A 910 3.15 0.56 7.33
CA VAL A 910 3.97 -0.24 8.25
C VAL A 910 5.33 -0.57 7.65
N GLY A 911 5.40 -0.90 6.36
CA GLY A 911 6.66 -1.21 5.68
C GLY A 911 7.60 0.01 5.55
N ALA A 912 7.05 1.22 5.55
CA ALA A 912 7.80 2.47 5.53
C ALA A 912 8.15 2.99 6.95
N THR A 913 7.64 2.36 8.02
CA THR A 913 8.04 2.69 9.39
C THR A 913 9.54 2.39 9.57
N PRO A 914 10.34 3.36 10.04
CA PRO A 914 11.75 3.13 10.32
C PRO A 914 11.93 2.24 11.55
N THR A 915 13.16 1.79 11.80
CA THR A 915 13.48 0.91 12.94
C THR A 915 12.95 1.47 14.27
N PRO A 916 12.13 0.72 15.03
CA PRO A 916 11.27 1.29 16.06
C PRO A 916 11.98 1.66 17.37
N HIS A 917 13.19 1.15 17.63
CA HIS A 917 13.90 1.40 18.89
C HIS A 917 14.28 2.87 19.12
N GLN A 918 14.11 3.75 18.11
CA GLN A 918 14.36 5.18 18.22
C GLN A 918 13.11 6.04 18.04
N LEU A 919 11.96 5.48 17.64
CA LEU A 919 10.77 6.27 17.33
C LEU A 919 10.10 6.81 18.59
N ARG A 920 10.00 8.13 18.67
CA ARG A 920 9.33 8.92 19.71
C ARG A 920 7.98 9.45 19.24
N ARG A 921 7.84 9.82 17.96
CA ARG A 921 6.60 10.40 17.40
C ARG A 921 6.16 9.66 16.15
N VAL A 922 4.88 9.30 16.12
CA VAL A 922 4.21 8.75 14.94
C VAL A 922 3.00 9.62 14.65
N ILE A 923 3.06 10.38 13.57
CA ILE A 923 1.99 11.28 13.14
C ILE A 923 1.35 10.71 11.88
N VAL A 924 0.06 10.40 11.94
CA VAL A 924 -0.72 9.88 10.81
C VAL A 924 -1.71 10.96 10.38
N VAL A 925 -1.63 11.40 9.13
CA VAL A 925 -2.44 12.49 8.57
C VAL A 925 -3.23 11.98 7.38
N GLY A 926 -4.54 12.21 7.37
CA GLY A 926 -5.38 11.91 6.22
C GLY A 926 -6.82 12.41 6.36
N ASP A 927 -7.67 11.95 5.44
CA ASP A 927 -9.09 12.26 5.39
C ASP A 927 -9.89 10.95 5.39
N HIS A 928 -10.57 10.63 6.48
CA HIS A 928 -11.32 9.37 6.58
C HIS A 928 -12.61 9.35 5.76
N GLN A 929 -13.13 10.52 5.39
CA GLN A 929 -14.29 10.63 4.51
C GLN A 929 -13.90 10.29 3.07
N GLN A 930 -12.64 10.54 2.71
CA GLN A 930 -12.04 10.04 1.48
C GLN A 930 -11.54 8.61 1.68
N GLN A 931 -12.45 7.63 1.57
CA GLN A 931 -12.02 6.23 1.54
C GLN A 931 -11.05 6.00 0.36
N PRO A 932 -10.01 5.18 0.54
CA PRO A 932 -9.09 4.85 -0.54
C PRO A 932 -9.84 4.26 -1.73
N VAL A 933 -9.65 4.84 -2.91
CA VAL A 933 -9.93 4.14 -4.17
C VAL A 933 -8.67 3.35 -4.51
N PHE A 934 -8.51 2.17 -3.89
CA PHE A 934 -7.53 1.21 -4.36
C PHE A 934 -7.94 0.73 -5.77
N SER A 935 -6.96 0.43 -6.63
CA SER A 935 -7.17 0.16 -8.07
C SER A 935 -8.31 -0.84 -8.30
N ASP A 936 -9.12 -0.64 -9.35
CA ASP A 936 -10.23 -1.54 -9.75
C ASP A 936 -9.79 -3.00 -10.02
N ASP A 937 -8.47 -3.23 -10.09
CA ASP A 937 -7.82 -4.53 -10.33
C ASP A 937 -7.46 -5.29 -9.05
N GLU A 938 -7.75 -4.75 -7.86
CA GLU A 938 -7.62 -5.48 -6.58
C GLU A 938 -8.79 -6.45 -6.40
N MET A 939 -8.49 -7.71 -6.11
CA MET A 939 -9.50 -8.75 -5.95
C MET A 939 -9.98 -8.83 -4.50
N MET A 940 -9.16 -8.34 -3.57
CA MET A 940 -9.44 -8.27 -2.13
C MET A 940 -9.40 -6.83 -1.65
N GLN A 941 -10.39 -6.46 -0.83
CA GLN A 941 -10.44 -5.13 -0.24
C GLN A 941 -9.34 -4.97 0.81
N ARG A 942 -8.53 -3.92 0.67
CA ARG A 942 -7.50 -3.52 1.64
C ARG A 942 -8.00 -2.37 2.51
N SER A 943 -7.43 -2.25 3.71
CA SER A 943 -7.60 -1.08 4.57
C SER A 943 -6.46 -0.11 4.37
N SER A 944 -6.76 1.19 4.50
CA SER A 944 -5.71 2.19 4.60
C SER A 944 -5.09 2.22 5.99
N LEU A 945 -3.89 2.79 6.09
CA LEU A 945 -3.23 3.06 7.37
C LEU A 945 -4.13 3.91 8.27
N LEU A 946 -4.82 4.90 7.70
CA LEU A 946 -5.76 5.74 8.44
C LEU A 946 -6.93 4.92 9.00
N GLU A 947 -7.59 4.11 8.17
CA GLU A 947 -8.73 3.29 8.59
C GLU A 947 -8.35 2.30 9.70
N ARG A 948 -7.10 1.85 9.73
CA ARG A 948 -6.56 0.98 10.78
C ARG A 948 -6.60 1.65 12.16
N PHE A 949 -6.13 2.90 12.24
CA PHE A 949 -5.99 3.60 13.51
C PHE A 949 -7.23 4.38 13.94
N ILE A 950 -8.04 4.86 12.99
CA ILE A 950 -9.15 5.78 13.27
C ILE A 950 -10.19 5.23 14.25
N ARG A 951 -10.35 3.91 14.29
CA ARG A 951 -11.35 3.25 15.14
C ARG A 951 -10.86 3.03 16.58
N GLN A 952 -9.55 3.00 16.76
CA GLN A 952 -8.88 2.60 17.98
C GLN A 952 -8.22 3.77 18.70
N SER A 953 -7.90 4.84 17.97
CA SER A 953 -7.07 5.96 18.47
C SER A 953 -7.88 7.24 18.63
N PRO A 954 -7.54 8.12 19.59
CA PRO A 954 -8.09 9.46 19.66
C PRO A 954 -7.73 10.26 18.39
N ILE A 955 -8.72 10.99 17.85
CA ILE A 955 -8.60 11.71 16.58
C ILE A 955 -8.54 13.21 16.87
N THR A 956 -7.54 13.88 16.33
CA THR A 956 -7.51 15.34 16.25
C THR A 956 -8.14 15.77 14.94
N ARG A 957 -9.36 16.33 15.02
CA ARG A 957 -10.09 16.81 13.84
C ARG A 957 -9.72 18.26 13.55
N LEU A 958 -9.24 18.52 12.33
CA LEU A 958 -9.05 19.90 11.88
C LEU A 958 -10.39 20.50 11.45
N PRO A 959 -10.68 21.77 11.80
CA PRO A 959 -11.92 22.42 11.41
C PRO A 959 -11.97 22.56 9.89
N GLN A 960 -13.08 22.16 9.28
CA GLN A 960 -13.32 22.38 7.86
C GLN A 960 -13.64 23.87 7.68
N ARG A 961 -12.76 24.68 7.08
CA ARG A 961 -13.17 26.02 6.66
C ARG A 961 -14.11 25.90 5.46
N PRO A 962 -15.38 26.32 5.55
CA PRO A 962 -16.32 26.28 4.42
C PRO A 962 -15.97 27.26 3.27
N THR A 963 -14.90 28.05 3.41
CA THR A 963 -14.52 29.10 2.45
C THR A 963 -13.70 28.61 1.27
N ASP A 964 -13.00 27.48 1.41
CA ASP A 964 -11.97 27.08 0.43
C ASP A 964 -12.47 26.00 -0.55
N HIS A 965 -13.65 25.40 -0.31
CA HIS A 965 -14.27 24.40 -1.20
C HIS A 965 -15.75 24.74 -1.49
N ARG A 966 -16.00 25.62 -2.45
CA ARG A 966 -17.36 26.11 -2.80
C ARG A 966 -18.31 24.99 -3.24
N VAL A 967 -17.79 23.93 -3.84
CA VAL A 967 -18.56 22.74 -4.24
C VAL A 967 -19.07 21.98 -3.02
N ARG A 968 -18.27 21.90 -1.95
CA ARG A 968 -18.71 21.31 -0.68
C ARG A 968 -19.73 22.19 0.03
N SER A 969 -19.57 23.52 0.02
CA SER A 969 -20.57 24.43 0.62
C SER A 969 -21.92 24.33 -0.11
N GLY A 970 -21.91 24.22 -1.45
CA GLY A 970 -23.12 23.94 -2.21
C GLY A 970 -23.73 22.56 -1.93
N LEU A 971 -22.91 21.54 -1.63
CA LEU A 971 -23.39 20.22 -1.18
C LEU A 971 -23.90 20.23 0.26
N ILE A 972 -23.27 20.97 1.16
CA ILE A 972 -23.69 21.15 2.55
C ILE A 972 -25.02 21.91 2.57
N GLU A 973 -25.17 23.00 1.80
CA GLU A 973 -26.45 23.70 1.60
C GLU A 973 -27.54 22.79 0.99
N MET A 974 -27.17 21.80 0.17
CA MET A 974 -28.10 20.80 -0.38
C MET A 974 -28.49 19.71 0.63
N VAL A 975 -27.67 19.43 1.64
CA VAL A 975 -27.86 18.35 2.63
C VAL A 975 -28.45 18.86 3.95
N GLU A 976 -28.05 20.06 4.40
CA GLU A 976 -28.55 20.75 5.60
C GLU A 976 -28.65 22.27 5.29
N PRO A 977 -29.85 22.84 5.17
CA PRO A 977 -30.00 24.29 5.02
C PRO A 977 -29.64 24.97 6.36
N GLN A 978 -28.37 25.33 6.53
CA GLN A 978 -27.90 26.18 7.62
C GLN A 978 -28.24 27.65 7.32
N GLU A 979 -28.31 28.49 8.36
CA GLU A 979 -28.57 29.93 8.19
C GLU A 979 -27.52 30.58 7.27
N PRO A 980 -27.94 31.51 6.39
CA PRO A 980 -27.06 32.10 5.39
C PRO A 980 -25.91 32.84 6.08
N SER A 981 -24.69 32.28 5.99
CA SER A 981 -23.50 32.98 6.43
C SER A 981 -23.30 34.24 5.58
N ASP A 982 -23.07 35.38 6.23
CA ASP A 982 -23.13 36.74 5.69
C ASP A 982 -21.95 37.12 4.74
N ARG A 983 -21.40 36.15 3.98
CA ARG A 983 -20.15 36.33 3.20
C ARG A 983 -20.35 36.20 1.69
N ARG A 984 -19.81 37.21 0.98
CA ARG A 984 -19.92 37.48 -0.47
C ARG A 984 -19.18 36.41 -1.32
N VAL A 985 -19.88 35.43 -1.88
CA VAL A 985 -19.31 34.42 -2.81
C VAL A 985 -19.61 34.79 -4.28
N GLN A 986 -18.59 34.79 -5.13
CA GLN A 986 -18.68 35.06 -6.58
C GLN A 986 -19.05 33.79 -7.36
N GLN A 987 -20.04 33.86 -8.24
CA GLN A 987 -20.57 32.72 -9.02
C GLN A 987 -19.70 32.36 -10.25
N ASN A 988 -19.87 31.14 -10.78
CA ASN A 988 -19.13 30.66 -11.96
C ASN A 988 -19.70 31.29 -13.24
N ALA A 989 -18.85 32.01 -14.00
CA ALA A 989 -19.24 32.65 -15.24
C ALA A 989 -19.78 31.63 -16.26
N GLY A 990 -20.97 31.90 -16.81
CA GLY A 990 -21.59 31.04 -17.82
C GLY A 990 -22.42 29.89 -17.25
N PHE A 991 -22.46 29.72 -15.93
CA PHE A 991 -23.18 28.61 -15.28
C PHE A 991 -24.09 29.10 -14.16
N LEU A 992 -25.32 28.59 -14.11
CA LEU A 992 -26.27 28.97 -13.06
C LEU A 992 -25.81 28.49 -11.67
N TYR A 993 -25.30 27.26 -11.62
CA TYR A 993 -24.88 26.60 -10.38
C TYR A 993 -23.41 26.18 -10.43
N PRO A 994 -22.71 26.21 -9.29
CA PRO A 994 -21.34 25.71 -9.20
C PRO A 994 -21.26 24.17 -9.22
N LEU A 995 -22.36 23.47 -8.93
CA LEU A 995 -22.46 22.01 -9.04
C LEU A 995 -23.71 21.64 -9.87
N GLN A 996 -23.54 20.86 -10.94
CA GLN A 996 -24.65 20.31 -11.72
C GLN A 996 -24.40 18.84 -12.09
N LEU A 997 -25.43 18.01 -11.92
CA LEU A 997 -25.49 16.66 -12.48
C LEU A 997 -26.34 16.72 -13.75
N ILE A 998 -25.72 16.40 -14.88
CA ILE A 998 -26.28 16.53 -16.22
C ILE A 998 -26.63 15.12 -16.70
N ASN A 999 -27.92 14.90 -16.98
CA ASN A 999 -28.39 13.63 -17.47
C ASN A 999 -28.05 13.47 -18.96
N VAL A 1000 -27.48 12.32 -19.31
CA VAL A 1000 -27.26 11.94 -20.71
C VAL A 1000 -28.14 10.72 -20.99
N GLU A 1001 -29.25 10.97 -21.69
CA GLU A 1001 -30.20 9.96 -22.14
C GLU A 1001 -29.60 9.21 -23.35
N GLU A 1002 -28.96 8.08 -23.10
CA GLU A 1002 -28.46 7.18 -24.14
C GLU A 1002 -28.98 5.75 -23.93
N ASP A 1003 -29.21 5.02 -25.04
CA ASP A 1003 -29.66 3.62 -25.03
C ASP A 1003 -28.64 2.69 -24.35
N GLU A 1004 -29.07 1.52 -23.87
CA GLU A 1004 -28.20 0.54 -23.19
C GLU A 1004 -27.04 0.00 -24.06
N GLU A 1005 -27.06 0.25 -25.37
CA GLU A 1005 -26.01 -0.11 -26.33
C GLU A 1005 -24.89 0.93 -26.45
N SER A 1006 -25.03 2.09 -25.80
CA SER A 1006 -24.01 3.15 -25.75
C SER A 1006 -22.80 2.85 -24.85
N GLU A 1007 -22.96 1.91 -23.90
CA GLU A 1007 -21.88 1.41 -23.04
C GLU A 1007 -21.08 0.33 -23.78
N ASN A 1008 -19.90 0.69 -24.27
CA ASN A 1008 -19.01 -0.23 -24.98
C ASN A 1008 -18.00 -0.86 -24.01
N TYR A 1009 -17.83 -2.18 -24.07
CA TYR A 1009 -16.78 -2.90 -23.35
C TYR A 1009 -15.67 -3.32 -24.32
N LEU A 1010 -14.63 -2.49 -24.42
CA LEU A 1010 -13.51 -2.70 -25.33
C LEU A 1010 -12.23 -2.99 -24.56
N ARG A 1011 -11.56 -4.10 -24.90
CA ARG A 1011 -10.25 -4.50 -24.33
C ARG A 1011 -10.22 -4.60 -22.80
N GLY A 1012 -11.37 -4.86 -22.16
CA GLY A 1012 -11.46 -4.99 -20.72
C GLY A 1012 -11.91 -3.73 -19.97
N GLU A 1013 -12.13 -2.62 -20.67
CA GLU A 1013 -12.49 -1.32 -20.09
C GLU A 1013 -13.83 -0.83 -20.67
N TYR A 1014 -14.64 -0.19 -19.83
CA TYR A 1014 -15.90 0.44 -20.26
C TYR A 1014 -15.65 1.85 -20.80
N GLU A 1015 -16.35 2.21 -21.87
CA GLU A 1015 -16.40 3.58 -22.40
C GLU A 1015 -17.84 3.94 -22.81
N ASN A 1016 -18.14 5.24 -22.75
CA ASN A 1016 -19.38 5.84 -23.24
C ASN A 1016 -19.01 7.02 -24.13
N ILE A 1017 -19.38 6.93 -25.41
CA ILE A 1017 -18.95 7.89 -26.42
C ILE A 1017 -19.66 9.24 -26.24
N GLY A 1018 -20.97 9.27 -26.01
CA GLY A 1018 -21.67 10.55 -25.97
C GLY A 1018 -21.45 11.31 -24.66
N GLU A 1019 -21.24 10.64 -23.53
CA GLU A 1019 -20.69 11.28 -22.33
C GLU A 1019 -19.31 11.91 -22.60
N ALA A 1020 -18.42 11.20 -23.30
CA ALA A 1020 -17.09 11.71 -23.62
C ALA A 1020 -17.16 12.94 -24.54
N GLU A 1021 -18.06 12.92 -25.53
CA GLU A 1021 -18.31 14.07 -26.41
C GLU A 1021 -18.92 15.25 -25.66
N TYR A 1022 -19.85 15.01 -24.74
CA TYR A 1022 -20.47 16.04 -23.91
C TYR A 1022 -19.42 16.74 -23.04
N LEU A 1023 -18.55 15.95 -22.41
CA LEU A 1023 -17.49 16.47 -21.54
C LEU A 1023 -16.51 17.35 -22.31
N VAL A 1024 -16.11 16.95 -23.52
CA VAL A 1024 -15.22 17.75 -24.38
C VAL A 1024 -15.93 19.02 -24.89
N SER A 1025 -17.21 18.94 -25.25
CA SER A 1025 -18.00 20.12 -25.63
C SER A 1025 -18.13 21.12 -24.48
N LEU A 1026 -18.31 20.64 -23.25
CA LEU A 1026 -18.35 21.47 -22.04
C LEU A 1026 -17.00 22.14 -21.76
N TYR A 1027 -15.88 21.44 -21.94
CA TYR A 1027 -14.55 22.04 -21.87
C TYR A 1027 -14.35 23.15 -22.90
N ARG A 1028 -14.75 22.89 -24.16
CA ARG A 1028 -14.70 23.90 -25.24
C ARG A 1028 -15.54 25.13 -24.88
N TYR A 1029 -16.74 24.93 -24.35
CA TYR A 1029 -17.59 26.00 -23.84
C TYR A 1029 -16.86 26.88 -22.82
N MET A 1030 -16.29 26.29 -21.77
CA MET A 1030 -15.54 27.04 -20.74
C MET A 1030 -14.35 27.81 -21.32
N ARG A 1031 -13.61 27.22 -22.26
CA ARG A 1031 -12.48 27.89 -22.93
C ARG A 1031 -12.93 29.10 -23.76
N LEU A 1032 -14.08 29.03 -24.43
CA LEU A 1032 -14.66 30.16 -25.17
C LEU A 1032 -15.09 31.31 -24.24
N LEU A 1033 -15.52 31.00 -23.01
CA LEU A 1033 -15.81 32.01 -21.99
C LEU A 1033 -14.55 32.66 -21.38
N GLY A 1034 -13.36 32.15 -21.70
CA GLY A 1034 -12.07 32.66 -21.26
C GLY A 1034 -11.53 32.03 -19.97
N TYR A 1035 -12.05 30.88 -19.54
CA TYR A 1035 -11.48 30.16 -18.40
C TYR A 1035 -10.07 29.67 -18.72
N PRO A 1036 -9.05 29.88 -17.87
CA PRO A 1036 -7.70 29.38 -18.08
C PRO A 1036 -7.65 27.85 -18.19
N ARG A 1037 -6.82 27.32 -19.09
CA ARG A 1037 -6.70 25.87 -19.36
C ARG A 1037 -6.21 25.14 -18.11
N GLU A 1038 -5.26 25.75 -17.41
CA GLU A 1038 -4.59 25.21 -16.23
C GLU A 1038 -5.57 25.00 -15.06
N LYS A 1039 -6.73 25.65 -15.11
CA LYS A 1039 -7.76 25.63 -14.06
C LYS A 1039 -8.88 24.60 -14.27
N ILE A 1040 -8.88 23.89 -15.40
CA ILE A 1040 -9.92 22.93 -15.76
C ILE A 1040 -9.30 21.54 -15.94
N ASP A 1041 -9.79 20.57 -15.18
CA ASP A 1041 -9.42 19.16 -15.35
C ASP A 1041 -10.63 18.30 -15.74
N LEU A 1042 -10.39 17.33 -16.62
CA LEU A 1042 -11.39 16.34 -17.03
C LEU A 1042 -11.10 15.01 -16.31
N VAL A 1043 -12.14 14.37 -15.78
CA VAL A 1043 -12.04 13.15 -14.99
C VAL A 1043 -13.00 12.10 -15.53
N ALA A 1044 -12.48 10.89 -15.74
CA ALA A 1044 -13.24 9.71 -16.12
C ALA A 1044 -13.21 8.65 -15.03
N THR A 1045 -14.33 7.96 -14.80
CA THR A 1045 -14.37 6.83 -13.84
C THR A 1045 -13.60 5.60 -14.31
N THR A 1046 -13.30 5.47 -15.62
CA THR A 1046 -12.58 4.32 -16.19
C THR A 1046 -11.39 4.75 -17.07
N LYS A 1047 -10.37 3.88 -17.16
CA LYS A 1047 -9.21 4.06 -18.06
C LYS A 1047 -9.61 4.08 -19.55
N GLY A 1048 -10.63 3.30 -19.92
CA GLY A 1048 -11.18 3.25 -21.28
C GLY A 1048 -11.75 4.60 -21.68
N GLN A 1049 -12.59 5.16 -20.81
CA GLN A 1049 -13.18 6.48 -21.03
C GLN A 1049 -12.14 7.60 -21.07
N LYS A 1050 -11.10 7.57 -20.22
CA LYS A 1050 -9.97 8.51 -20.31
C LYS A 1050 -9.36 8.54 -21.72
N LYS A 1051 -9.02 7.36 -22.26
CA LYS A 1051 -8.44 7.24 -23.63
C LYS A 1051 -9.41 7.77 -24.69
N ARG A 1052 -10.71 7.54 -24.51
CA ARG A 1052 -11.74 8.01 -25.43
C ARG A 1052 -11.87 9.54 -25.41
N ILE A 1053 -11.91 10.15 -24.23
CA ILE A 1053 -11.90 11.61 -24.07
C ILE A 1053 -10.64 12.21 -24.70
N ASP A 1054 -9.46 11.63 -24.47
CA ASP A 1054 -8.20 12.08 -25.07
C ASP A 1054 -8.26 12.05 -26.62
N GLN A 1055 -8.84 11.00 -27.20
CA GLN A 1055 -9.01 10.89 -28.65
C GLN A 1055 -9.94 11.98 -29.20
N ILE A 1056 -11.10 12.19 -28.57
CA ILE A 1056 -12.08 13.19 -29.00
C ILE A 1056 -11.53 14.60 -28.82
N ALA A 1057 -10.83 14.88 -27.70
CA ALA A 1057 -10.20 16.16 -27.44
C ALA A 1057 -9.15 16.50 -28.50
N LYS A 1058 -8.29 15.55 -28.90
CA LYS A 1058 -7.31 15.75 -30.01
C LYS A 1058 -7.98 16.08 -31.34
N GLN A 1059 -9.18 15.56 -31.59
CA GLN A 1059 -9.92 15.81 -32.83
C GLN A 1059 -10.67 17.14 -32.80
N LYS A 1060 -11.36 17.47 -31.68
CA LYS A 1060 -12.25 18.64 -31.56
C LYS A 1060 -11.58 19.91 -31.01
N CYS A 1061 -10.39 19.83 -30.38
CA CYS A 1061 -9.67 20.98 -29.81
C CYS A 1061 -8.42 21.37 -30.65
N LYS A 1062 -8.53 21.36 -31.98
CA LYS A 1062 -7.39 21.67 -32.88
C LYS A 1062 -7.00 23.15 -32.87
N GLU A 1063 -7.96 24.05 -32.67
CA GLU A 1063 -7.69 25.49 -32.65
C GLU A 1063 -6.89 25.89 -31.39
N GLY A 1064 -5.87 26.73 -31.57
CA GLY A 1064 -4.88 27.05 -30.54
C GLY A 1064 -5.46 27.68 -29.27
N PHE A 1065 -6.57 28.42 -29.36
CA PHE A 1065 -7.20 29.07 -28.21
C PHE A 1065 -7.91 28.08 -27.28
N PHE A 1066 -8.24 26.86 -27.70
CA PHE A 1066 -8.78 25.83 -26.81
C PHE A 1066 -7.69 25.23 -25.92
N GLY A 1067 -6.55 24.83 -26.51
CA GLY A 1067 -5.53 24.04 -25.85
C GLY A 1067 -6.00 22.63 -25.47
N ALA A 1068 -5.08 21.66 -25.39
CA ALA A 1068 -5.42 20.27 -25.08
C ALA A 1068 -5.81 20.07 -23.60
N PRO A 1069 -7.00 19.55 -23.25
CA PRO A 1069 -7.36 19.32 -21.86
C PRO A 1069 -6.43 18.31 -21.18
N THR A 1070 -6.28 18.43 -19.86
CA THR A 1070 -5.66 17.40 -19.01
C THR A 1070 -6.74 16.43 -18.53
N VAL A 1071 -6.59 15.15 -18.87
CA VAL A 1071 -7.58 14.10 -18.58
C VAL A 1071 -7.01 13.08 -17.60
N PHE A 1072 -7.76 12.79 -16.54
CA PHE A 1072 -7.40 11.87 -15.47
C PHE A 1072 -8.43 10.78 -15.31
N THR A 1073 -8.02 9.64 -14.73
CA THR A 1073 -9.00 8.73 -14.11
C THR A 1073 -9.37 9.26 -12.72
N ALA A 1074 -10.53 8.87 -12.19
CA ALA A 1074 -10.95 9.26 -10.84
C ALA A 1074 -9.90 8.86 -9.78
N ALA A 1075 -9.29 7.67 -9.93
CA ALA A 1075 -8.23 7.19 -9.04
C ALA A 1075 -6.94 8.04 -9.13
N GLU A 1076 -6.50 8.40 -10.34
CA GLU A 1076 -5.34 9.30 -10.55
C GLU A 1076 -5.60 10.68 -9.93
N TYR A 1077 -6.79 11.24 -10.18
CA TYR A 1077 -7.14 12.59 -9.73
C TYR A 1077 -7.20 12.69 -8.20
N CYS A 1078 -7.83 11.71 -7.55
CA CYS A 1078 -7.94 11.67 -6.09
C CYS A 1078 -6.57 11.46 -5.39
N GLY A 1079 -5.52 11.01 -6.08
CA GLY A 1079 -4.18 10.88 -5.49
C GLY A 1079 -3.32 12.15 -5.61
N GLU A 1080 -3.50 12.90 -6.70
CA GLU A 1080 -2.42 13.77 -7.20
C GLU A 1080 -2.77 15.24 -7.32
N ARG A 1081 -4.07 15.62 -7.40
CA ARG A 1081 -4.47 16.98 -7.77
C ARG A 1081 -5.66 17.54 -7.00
N CYS A 1082 -5.75 18.87 -7.04
CA CYS A 1082 -6.88 19.70 -6.65
C CYS A 1082 -6.93 20.86 -7.64
N ASN A 1083 -8.11 21.17 -8.20
CA ASN A 1083 -8.23 22.26 -9.18
C ASN A 1083 -9.52 23.08 -8.99
N ASP A 1084 -9.56 24.26 -9.61
CA ASP A 1084 -10.68 25.18 -9.57
C ASP A 1084 -11.95 24.53 -10.15
N TYR A 1085 -11.84 23.90 -11.33
CA TYR A 1085 -12.97 23.34 -12.06
C TYR A 1085 -12.73 21.89 -12.49
N VAL A 1086 -13.71 21.01 -12.21
CA VAL A 1086 -13.61 19.57 -12.49
C VAL A 1086 -14.82 19.10 -13.29
N LEU A 1087 -14.57 18.49 -14.45
CA LEU A 1087 -15.59 17.91 -15.31
C LEU A 1087 -15.54 16.39 -15.21
N VAL A 1088 -16.63 15.71 -14.87
CA VAL A 1088 -16.64 14.27 -14.57
C VAL A 1088 -17.56 13.49 -15.51
N SER A 1089 -17.11 12.35 -16.04
CA SER A 1089 -17.93 11.36 -16.77
C SER A 1089 -18.05 10.04 -15.98
N LEU A 1090 -19.28 9.53 -15.83
CA LEU A 1090 -19.62 8.36 -15.00
C LEU A 1090 -19.64 7.02 -15.76
N VAL A 1091 -19.83 7.04 -17.08
CA VAL A 1091 -19.71 5.94 -18.06
C VAL A 1091 -20.79 4.87 -18.00
N ARG A 1092 -21.13 4.35 -16.81
CA ARG A 1092 -21.96 3.14 -16.67
C ARG A 1092 -23.44 3.45 -16.91
N THR A 1093 -24.14 2.59 -17.69
CA THR A 1093 -25.57 2.72 -18.01
C THR A 1093 -26.44 1.52 -17.58
N LYS A 1094 -25.81 0.41 -17.14
CA LYS A 1094 -26.49 -0.83 -16.70
C LYS A 1094 -26.49 -1.12 -15.19
N ILE A 1095 -25.32 -1.36 -14.60
CA ILE A 1095 -25.16 -1.75 -13.18
C ILE A 1095 -24.05 -0.91 -12.57
N VAL A 1096 -24.38 -0.19 -11.49
CA VAL A 1096 -23.39 0.54 -10.70
C VAL A 1096 -23.11 -0.26 -9.43
N ALA A 1097 -21.83 -0.52 -9.14
CA ALA A 1097 -21.43 -0.81 -7.78
C ALA A 1097 -21.55 0.49 -6.97
N ALA A 1098 -22.77 0.80 -6.51
CA ALA A 1098 -23.15 2.12 -6.02
C ALA A 1098 -22.24 2.70 -4.94
N ALA A 1099 -21.70 1.83 -4.07
CA ALA A 1099 -20.75 2.26 -3.05
C ALA A 1099 -19.43 2.78 -3.66
N ALA A 1100 -18.94 2.16 -4.73
CA ALA A 1100 -17.68 2.56 -5.37
C ALA A 1100 -17.81 3.92 -6.06
N VAL A 1101 -18.90 4.15 -6.80
CA VAL A 1101 -19.10 5.44 -7.50
C VAL A 1101 -19.47 6.56 -6.52
N SER A 1102 -20.26 6.28 -5.48
CA SER A 1102 -20.51 7.27 -4.41
C SER A 1102 -19.21 7.70 -3.73
N ARG A 1103 -18.29 6.78 -3.45
CA ARG A 1103 -16.95 7.09 -2.90
C ARG A 1103 -16.11 7.93 -3.84
N GLN A 1104 -16.07 7.57 -5.12
CA GLN A 1104 -15.34 8.33 -6.14
C GLN A 1104 -15.89 9.77 -6.24
N ILE A 1105 -17.20 9.96 -6.24
CA ILE A 1105 -17.82 11.30 -6.30
C ILE A 1105 -17.49 12.10 -5.03
N THR A 1106 -17.61 11.51 -3.83
CA THR A 1106 -17.23 12.18 -2.57
C THR A 1106 -15.76 12.60 -2.59
N ALA A 1107 -14.88 11.76 -3.11
CA ALA A 1107 -13.46 12.09 -3.27
C ALA A 1107 -13.25 13.19 -4.32
N LEU A 1108 -13.92 13.18 -5.46
CA LEU A 1108 -13.78 14.24 -6.48
C LEU A 1108 -14.33 15.59 -6.00
N VAL A 1109 -15.47 15.59 -5.30
CA VAL A 1109 -16.03 16.77 -4.63
C VAL A 1109 -15.01 17.40 -3.70
N SER A 1110 -14.23 16.57 -2.99
CA SER A 1110 -13.23 17.07 -2.05
C SER A 1110 -12.08 17.85 -2.69
N ARG A 1111 -11.83 17.60 -3.98
CA ARG A 1111 -10.70 18.13 -4.76
C ARG A 1111 -11.10 19.23 -5.71
N CYS A 1112 -12.35 19.66 -5.67
CA CYS A 1112 -12.86 20.74 -6.49
C CYS A 1112 -13.08 22.00 -5.64
N VAL A 1113 -12.43 23.10 -6.05
CA VAL A 1113 -12.45 24.37 -5.28
C VAL A 1113 -13.64 25.24 -5.66
N LYS A 1114 -13.94 25.40 -6.97
CA LYS A 1114 -14.92 26.41 -7.46
C LYS A 1114 -16.11 25.85 -8.23
N GLY A 1115 -15.97 24.79 -9.02
CA GLY A 1115 -17.13 24.24 -9.74
C GLY A 1115 -16.95 22.83 -10.31
N MET A 1116 -17.98 22.00 -10.16
CA MET A 1116 -17.98 20.61 -10.60
C MET A 1116 -19.19 20.32 -11.48
N TYR A 1117 -18.96 19.69 -12.63
CA TYR A 1117 -20.01 19.36 -13.59
C TYR A 1117 -19.91 17.87 -13.93
N ILE A 1118 -20.95 17.11 -13.56
CA ILE A 1118 -20.97 15.65 -13.65
C ILE A 1118 -21.91 15.24 -14.76
N VAL A 1119 -21.46 14.40 -15.68
CA VAL A 1119 -22.20 13.90 -16.83
C VAL A 1119 -22.43 12.39 -16.65
N GLY A 1120 -23.68 11.94 -16.76
CA GLY A 1120 -24.01 10.51 -16.78
C GLY A 1120 -25.50 10.20 -16.58
N LYS A 1121 -25.86 8.91 -16.60
CA LYS A 1121 -27.26 8.45 -16.50
C LYS A 1121 -27.83 8.60 -15.09
N LYS A 1122 -28.63 9.65 -14.86
CA LYS A 1122 -29.16 10.01 -13.53
C LYS A 1122 -29.99 8.91 -12.86
N ALA A 1123 -30.76 8.13 -13.64
CA ALA A 1123 -31.61 7.05 -13.13
C ALA A 1123 -30.83 5.98 -12.34
N LEU A 1124 -29.56 5.77 -12.66
CA LEU A 1124 -28.71 4.84 -11.92
C LEU A 1124 -28.20 5.39 -10.59
N PHE A 1125 -28.29 6.70 -10.37
CA PHE A 1125 -27.74 7.38 -9.19
C PHE A 1125 -28.82 7.88 -8.22
N SER A 1126 -30.07 8.00 -8.68
CA SER A 1126 -31.23 8.37 -7.86
C SER A 1126 -31.60 7.32 -6.82
N GLU A 1127 -31.26 6.04 -7.03
CA GLU A 1127 -31.48 4.95 -6.08
C GLU A 1127 -30.49 4.96 -4.89
N TYR A 1128 -29.39 5.72 -4.96
CA TYR A 1128 -28.23 5.57 -4.06
C TYR A 1128 -27.85 6.84 -3.28
N SER A 1129 -28.72 7.85 -3.25
CA SER A 1129 -28.45 9.14 -2.60
C SER A 1129 -28.51 9.06 -1.06
N ARG A 1130 -27.37 8.74 -0.43
CA ARG A 1130 -27.01 9.28 0.90
C ARG A 1130 -26.57 10.74 0.85
N LEU A 1131 -26.39 11.30 -0.35
CA LEU A 1131 -26.40 12.74 -0.59
C LEU A 1131 -27.85 13.21 -0.34
N GLY A 1132 -28.12 13.66 0.88
CA GLY A 1132 -29.43 14.13 1.31
C GLY A 1132 -30.08 15.04 0.25
N HIS A 1133 -31.35 14.75 -0.04
CA HIS A 1133 -32.23 15.38 -1.02
C HIS A 1133 -32.12 14.99 -2.50
N ARG A 1134 -33.28 14.55 -3.02
CA ARG A 1134 -33.57 14.44 -4.46
C ARG A 1134 -33.36 15.83 -5.09
N PRO A 1135 -32.49 15.99 -6.09
CA PRO A 1135 -32.58 17.15 -6.97
C PRO A 1135 -34.00 17.15 -7.55
N SER A 1136 -34.75 18.26 -7.38
CA SER A 1136 -36.11 18.35 -7.92
C SER A 1136 -36.11 17.97 -9.39
N SER A 1137 -37.20 17.34 -9.84
CA SER A 1137 -37.41 16.79 -11.19
C SER A 1137 -37.36 17.81 -12.34
N GLU A 1138 -37.02 19.08 -12.08
CA GLU A 1138 -36.94 20.15 -13.07
C GLU A 1138 -35.50 20.44 -13.55
N LYS A 1139 -34.48 19.75 -13.02
CA LYS A 1139 -33.04 20.06 -13.19
C LYS A 1139 -32.22 18.91 -13.83
N ASP A 1140 -32.64 18.40 -14.98
CA ASP A 1140 -31.92 17.28 -15.64
C ASP A 1140 -30.93 17.73 -16.71
N ASP A 1141 -31.12 18.93 -17.26
CA ASP A 1141 -30.32 19.50 -18.33
C ASP A 1141 -29.35 20.58 -17.82
N LEU A 1142 -28.25 20.79 -18.54
CA LEU A 1142 -27.26 21.81 -18.21
C LEU A 1142 -27.90 23.22 -18.28
N LEU A 1143 -27.79 23.97 -17.17
CA LEU A 1143 -28.30 25.35 -17.07
C LEU A 1143 -27.15 26.34 -17.15
N VAL A 1144 -27.07 27.06 -18.27
CA VAL A 1144 -26.04 28.06 -18.56
C VAL A 1144 -26.58 29.48 -18.50
N VAL A 1145 -25.71 30.45 -18.22
CA VAL A 1145 -26.04 31.88 -18.26
C VAL A 1145 -25.32 32.49 -19.45
N THR A 1146 -26.06 32.94 -20.44
CA THR A 1146 -25.47 33.50 -21.67
C THR A 1146 -24.93 34.91 -21.44
N GLY A 1147 -23.85 35.28 -22.15
CA GLY A 1147 -23.25 36.62 -22.07
C GLY A 1147 -22.26 36.88 -20.94
N GLU A 1148 -22.03 35.91 -20.05
CA GLU A 1148 -21.02 36.02 -18.99
C GLU A 1148 -19.62 35.60 -19.49
N LEU A 1149 -18.58 36.37 -19.17
CA LEU A 1149 -17.18 36.03 -19.50
C LEU A 1149 -16.37 35.89 -18.21
N TYR A 1150 -15.49 34.90 -18.14
CA TYR A 1150 -14.72 34.56 -16.93
C TYR A 1150 -14.02 35.76 -16.28
N ASN A 1151 -13.39 36.61 -17.10
CA ASN A 1151 -12.65 37.78 -16.62
C ASN A 1151 -13.53 39.00 -16.27
N LYS A 1152 -14.82 38.99 -16.64
CA LYS A 1152 -15.72 40.14 -16.50
C LYS A 1152 -16.88 39.92 -15.54
N THR A 1153 -17.22 38.66 -15.23
CA THR A 1153 -18.37 38.32 -14.39
C THR A 1153 -18.09 38.54 -12.90
N ARG A 1154 -18.92 39.34 -12.23
CA ARG A 1154 -18.91 39.54 -10.76
C ARG A 1154 -20.27 39.22 -10.12
N ARG A 1155 -21.01 38.26 -10.68
CA ARG A 1155 -22.34 37.87 -10.21
C ARG A 1155 -22.28 37.32 -8.78
N LYS A 1156 -23.20 37.79 -7.93
CA LYS A 1156 -23.36 37.36 -6.54
C LYS A 1156 -24.45 36.30 -6.41
N THR A 1157 -24.42 35.50 -5.33
CA THR A 1157 -25.41 34.45 -5.04
C THR A 1157 -26.85 34.98 -4.92
N SER A 1158 -27.04 36.24 -4.56
CA SER A 1158 -28.37 36.89 -4.45
C SER A 1158 -29.00 37.30 -5.78
N GLU A 1159 -28.27 37.20 -6.89
CA GLU A 1159 -28.75 37.62 -8.22
C GLU A 1159 -29.28 36.40 -9.00
N SER A 1160 -30.51 36.48 -9.52
CA SER A 1160 -31.15 35.43 -10.32
C SER A 1160 -31.07 35.76 -11.83
N PRO A 1161 -30.04 35.32 -12.56
CA PRO A 1161 -29.91 35.59 -13.98
C PRO A 1161 -30.88 34.74 -14.82
N ASN A 1162 -31.21 35.20 -16.02
CA ASN A 1162 -31.92 34.39 -17.00
C ASN A 1162 -31.02 33.22 -17.45
N ALA A 1163 -31.39 32.00 -17.09
CA ALA A 1163 -30.66 30.78 -17.46
C ALA A 1163 -31.27 30.14 -18.71
N THR A 1164 -30.42 29.69 -19.61
CA THR A 1164 -30.80 28.91 -20.80
C THR A 1164 -30.58 27.43 -20.54
N LYS A 1165 -31.57 26.61 -20.91
CA LYS A 1165 -31.57 25.17 -20.73
C LYS A 1165 -30.98 24.47 -21.97
N MET A 1166 -29.86 23.77 -21.80
CA MET A 1166 -29.17 23.02 -22.85
C MET A 1166 -29.67 21.58 -22.89
N VAL A 1167 -30.68 21.32 -23.72
CA VAL A 1167 -31.29 20.00 -23.91
C VAL A 1167 -30.37 19.07 -24.72
N GLY A 1168 -29.74 18.11 -24.03
CA GLY A 1168 -28.92 17.06 -24.66
C GLY A 1168 -27.59 17.53 -25.28
N LEU A 1169 -26.85 16.56 -25.85
CA LEU A 1169 -25.51 16.77 -26.43
C LEU A 1169 -25.54 17.63 -27.70
N GLU A 1170 -26.55 17.43 -28.55
CA GLU A 1170 -26.65 18.09 -29.86
C GLU A 1170 -26.80 19.60 -29.72
N HIS A 1171 -27.67 20.05 -28.78
CA HIS A 1171 -27.90 21.46 -28.54
C HIS A 1171 -26.65 22.16 -27.99
N LEU A 1172 -25.97 21.57 -27.01
CA LEU A 1172 -24.71 22.11 -26.48
C LEU A 1172 -23.63 22.17 -27.58
N SER A 1173 -23.51 21.11 -28.39
CA SER A 1173 -22.50 21.05 -29.44
C SER A 1173 -22.75 22.09 -30.53
N ALA A 1174 -24.01 22.26 -30.97
CA ALA A 1174 -24.39 23.30 -31.93
C ALA A 1174 -24.06 24.70 -31.40
N TYR A 1175 -24.39 24.96 -30.14
CA TYR A 1175 -24.11 26.25 -29.49
C TYR A 1175 -22.60 26.53 -29.36
N VAL A 1176 -21.80 25.52 -29.00
CA VAL A 1176 -20.34 25.63 -28.95
C VAL A 1176 -19.75 25.89 -30.33
N GLU A 1177 -20.24 25.24 -31.38
CA GLU A 1177 -19.78 25.50 -32.76
C GLU A 1177 -20.12 26.92 -33.22
N GLU A 1178 -21.34 27.41 -32.92
CA GLU A 1178 -21.73 28.79 -33.23
C GLU A 1178 -20.80 29.79 -32.55
N MET A 1179 -20.55 29.64 -31.25
CA MET A 1179 -19.61 30.50 -30.51
C MET A 1179 -18.18 30.38 -31.03
N THR A 1180 -17.76 29.18 -31.45
CA THR A 1180 -16.44 28.95 -32.05
C THR A 1180 -16.30 29.74 -33.36
N GLN A 1181 -17.29 29.67 -34.24
CA GLN A 1181 -17.30 30.42 -35.51
C GLN A 1181 -17.30 31.93 -35.28
N GLN A 1182 -18.09 32.42 -34.31
CA GLN A 1182 -18.09 33.83 -33.93
C GLN A 1182 -16.73 34.28 -33.40
N ARG A 1183 -16.07 33.45 -32.58
CA ARG A 1183 -14.73 33.73 -32.06
C ARG A 1183 -13.67 33.75 -33.16
N LEU A 1184 -13.74 32.80 -34.09
CA LEU A 1184 -12.84 32.74 -35.27
C LEU A 1184 -13.02 33.95 -36.19
N ALA A 1185 -14.27 34.37 -36.43
CA ALA A 1185 -14.57 35.58 -37.19
C ALA A 1185 -14.02 36.83 -36.48
N TYR A 1186 -14.08 36.88 -35.15
CA TYR A 1186 -13.49 37.97 -34.36
C TYR A 1186 -11.96 38.00 -34.46
N GLU A 1187 -11.27 36.88 -34.26
CA GLU A 1187 -9.79 36.80 -34.36
C GLU A 1187 -9.29 37.15 -35.76
N SER A 1188 -10.02 36.74 -36.80
CA SER A 1188 -9.75 37.12 -38.20
C SER A 1188 -9.92 38.62 -38.45
N ARG A 1189 -10.86 39.29 -37.77
CA ARG A 1189 -11.09 40.75 -37.88
C ARG A 1189 -10.14 41.59 -37.03
N SER A 1190 -9.59 41.01 -35.96
CA SER A 1190 -8.75 41.72 -34.98
C SER A 1190 -7.25 41.54 -35.19
N GLY A 1191 -6.84 40.80 -36.22
CA GLY A 1191 -5.42 40.61 -36.57
C GLY A 1191 -4.63 39.78 -35.54
N LEU A 1192 -5.33 39.00 -34.71
CA LEU A 1192 -4.77 38.15 -33.64
C LEU A 1192 -4.41 36.74 -34.14
N ARG A 1193 -4.49 36.50 -35.45
CA ARG A 1193 -4.22 35.22 -36.11
C ARG A 1193 -2.87 35.21 -36.82
#